data_AF-A0A9D8QQM6-F1
#
_entry.id   AF-A0A9D8QQM6-F1
#
_cell.length_a   1.000
_cell.length_b   1.000
_cell.length_c   1.000
_cell.angle_alpha   90.00
_cell.angle_beta   90.00
_cell.angle_gamma   90.00
#
_symmetry.space_group_name_H-M   'P 1'
#
loop_
_entity.id
_entity.type
_entity.pdbx_description
1 polymer ?
#
loop_
_entity_poly.entity_id
_entity_poly.type
_entity_poly.pdbx_seq_one_letter_code
_entity_poly.pdbx_strand_id
1 'polypeptide(L)'
;MKMLPIFLASILCIGAWIAGAAESPEPEGFSRAEHKKDAKVWELVPKRAVLNKIFTNVNADLDKAVRLEISSPDAYVGRLEFITADGRKHQESFLIRNADGFQTYALDMSKNAWWKGMLKQVNLRFSVRDNHAGEPRGTVLLRDPELLRRVNYLPSDPPEELELDTLLPGCTYRLSGAKLLKLSVCDLDGEKRDLSFSGQQEFTLPVDAMKTILTIQPSPDAELFPVKEILLRPASAAQNDWKAPWIWYPEEKVQDNSRRFFRRQIMLPDDVESGWGIVAVDDQFHLSMNGIELGRGNNWGIPQIIDLTGALCRGGTNTIEINAFNDLGGAGVRAEFAFKTKSGKTISLLGGPDWQSSVDGICWEPAVILPGPVTPYVDVAEEKNLKAGGVTASPGKISLPAGFPSASVCWKDEQPEILVDGKPYLPYTYHFSGGFFHGPLPELPIVDDCVKSGVHLYMITDEYFLAKVWPSEDHFNFAPFDACIRALLGRDPEAKVILTPSLNMPAWWQRKYPGEIIRSFDPAGGRAGKYPSPASGQWRKDGVAYLSALLKHMEQSDYAHSIIAVLPSALQTIEWIYLPIQIRTPSDMSDYSEASLREFRKFIRGKYEDIAVLRKVYRSPEADFDTLPIPSPEKILASEIGAFRDPSLCQHVIDYLEFRNLVCAEALLHFCRQVKESSGGKLLSGSYFGYFLEHIPHEALALSGHVMLDKVVKDPAVDILCAPADYLFRMPDLPAGTMSPADTLRLHKKLWIQEDDIRGYLSRKSYFGTDDQYSHGKVDTAIDNAELLRRQYALNRAQGYGFWWYDLNGGWFNNSHLFQFLFGRWMQREKESRHDEKLFAFPREVAWVLDGYSAMYTRKGGFVPLASRAQFKNINRMPLPRDIIQLTDFRDRELPEYKIYIFVNCFSVPEEIRKRIHRQLARNNAVAVWLGTSGFFTGETGSTPECANIEKTTGFRTSMITIERPLITSLSEGEKTVKWSFPVYANPVFVINDCAARCLSLDGTLAVAAEKDMHGWRSIFFSVNYLPPDALAMLFQWAGVTMYSDDLQDYFYLGRGFAGISIVRSGEKKLVFPVPVEIADYETGRILQKGVREFCFSGKAGTTRLFSIRAADDANVDAKR
;
A
#
# COMPACT_ATOMS: atom_id res chain seq x y z
N MET A 1 -17.52 55.51 27.35
CA MET A 1 -17.41 56.61 26.36
C MET A 1 -15.96 56.66 25.88
N LYS A 2 -15.76 56.40 24.57
CA LYS A 2 -14.55 56.53 23.72
C LYS A 2 -13.36 55.53 23.86
N MET A 3 -13.25 54.71 22.79
CA MET A 3 -12.11 54.01 22.15
C MET A 3 -11.56 52.73 22.82
N LEU A 4 -12.23 51.58 22.71
CA LEU A 4 -12.23 50.49 21.70
C LEU A 4 -11.16 49.38 21.94
N PRO A 5 -11.54 48.17 22.41
CA PRO A 5 -10.63 47.08 22.78
C PRO A 5 -10.46 46.01 21.67
N ILE A 6 -9.23 45.50 21.56
CA ILE A 6 -8.79 44.35 20.76
C ILE A 6 -8.99 43.09 21.60
N PHE A 7 -10.15 42.43 21.49
CA PHE A 7 -10.41 41.11 22.09
C PHE A 7 -11.60 40.45 21.37
N LEU A 8 -11.33 39.79 20.24
CA LEU A 8 -12.16 38.76 19.56
C LEU A 8 -11.54 38.39 18.19
N ALA A 9 -10.45 37.60 18.18
CA ALA A 9 -9.95 36.89 16.98
C ALA A 9 -8.94 35.80 17.39
N SER A 10 -9.34 34.51 17.32
CA SER A 10 -8.45 33.31 17.25
C SER A 10 -9.22 31.97 17.27
N ILE A 11 -10.55 31.96 17.29
CA ILE A 11 -11.36 30.73 17.14
C ILE A 11 -12.00 30.75 15.74
N LEU A 12 -11.80 29.67 14.98
CA LEU A 12 -12.23 29.35 13.59
C LEU A 12 -11.17 29.53 12.49
N CYS A 13 -10.43 28.45 12.17
CA CYS A 13 -9.79 28.23 10.87
C CYS A 13 -9.83 26.72 10.48
N ILE A 14 -11.06 26.20 10.34
CA ILE A 14 -11.41 25.09 9.45
C ILE A 14 -12.47 25.68 8.51
N GLY A 15 -12.17 25.77 7.21
CA GLY A 15 -13.10 26.02 6.12
C GLY A 15 -14.17 27.13 6.28
N ALA A 16 -13.82 28.38 5.96
CA ALA A 16 -14.67 29.34 5.21
C ALA A 16 -13.99 30.72 5.13
N TRP A 17 -13.50 31.10 3.95
CA TRP A 17 -13.56 32.50 3.49
C TRP A 17 -13.77 32.47 1.98
N ILE A 18 -15.04 32.45 1.57
CA ILE A 18 -15.48 32.99 0.27
C ILE A 18 -16.70 33.85 0.57
N ALA A 19 -16.51 35.18 0.57
CA ALA A 19 -17.43 36.18 0.00
C ALA A 19 -16.94 37.61 0.30
N GLY A 20 -16.60 38.39 -0.73
CA GLY A 20 -16.48 39.86 -0.68
C GLY A 20 -15.08 40.41 -0.94
N ALA A 21 -14.92 41.24 -1.98
CA ALA A 21 -13.66 41.66 -2.60
C ALA A 21 -12.89 42.79 -1.89
N ALA A 22 -11.55 42.74 -1.96
CA ALA A 22 -10.61 43.84 -2.23
C ALA A 22 -9.17 43.27 -2.38
N GLU A 23 -8.27 43.95 -3.09
CA GLU A 23 -7.15 43.42 -3.87
C GLU A 23 -5.79 43.22 -3.14
N SER A 24 -5.08 42.12 -3.49
CA SER A 24 -3.60 41.93 -3.63
C SER A 24 -2.66 41.88 -2.38
N PRO A 25 -1.45 41.22 -2.39
CA PRO A 25 -0.77 40.39 -3.43
C PRO A 25 -0.37 38.94 -2.98
N GLU A 26 -0.08 38.06 -3.96
CA GLU A 26 0.40 36.66 -3.83
C GLU A 26 1.86 36.50 -3.34
N PRO A 27 2.25 35.26 -2.91
CA PRO A 27 3.45 34.64 -3.51
C PRO A 27 3.29 33.15 -3.95
N GLU A 28 3.31 33.00 -5.28
CA GLU A 28 3.94 32.03 -6.21
C GLU A 28 3.89 30.49 -6.09
N GLY A 29 3.21 29.92 -7.10
CA GLY A 29 3.64 28.74 -7.85
C GLY A 29 2.50 28.08 -8.67
N PHE A 30 1.69 28.92 -9.32
CA PHE A 30 0.71 28.73 -10.42
C PHE A 30 -0.41 27.64 -10.37
N SER A 31 -1.65 28.11 -10.52
CA SER A 31 -2.92 27.38 -10.74
C SER A 31 -3.69 27.92 -11.96
N ARG A 32 -2.99 28.22 -13.05
CA ARG A 32 -3.54 28.91 -14.24
C ARG A 32 -4.50 27.99 -15.00
N ALA A 33 -5.64 28.53 -15.43
CA ALA A 33 -6.55 27.91 -16.39
C ALA A 33 -6.88 28.93 -17.47
N GLU A 34 -6.50 28.66 -18.72
CA GLU A 34 -6.73 29.56 -19.85
C GLU A 34 -7.52 28.85 -20.94
N HIS A 35 -8.63 29.43 -21.37
CA HIS A 35 -9.37 28.91 -22.52
C HIS A 35 -8.77 29.45 -23.82
N LYS A 36 -8.12 28.57 -24.59
CA LYS A 36 -7.71 28.84 -25.97
C LYS A 36 -8.92 28.70 -26.88
N LYS A 37 -9.71 29.77 -27.01
CA LYS A 37 -11.00 29.79 -27.75
C LYS A 37 -10.87 29.27 -29.19
N ASP A 38 -9.79 29.61 -29.88
CA ASP A 38 -9.55 29.19 -31.27
C ASP A 38 -9.32 27.69 -31.40
N ALA A 39 -8.84 27.04 -30.33
CA ALA A 39 -8.61 25.61 -30.26
C ALA A 39 -9.73 24.84 -29.52
N LYS A 40 -10.72 25.53 -28.92
CA LYS A 40 -11.75 24.96 -28.04
C LYS A 40 -11.20 24.06 -26.92
N VAL A 41 -10.06 24.48 -26.36
CA VAL A 41 -9.33 23.74 -25.33
C VAL A 41 -8.94 24.66 -24.18
N TRP A 42 -9.16 24.18 -22.98
CA TRP A 42 -8.62 24.72 -21.74
C TRP A 42 -7.20 24.21 -21.52
N GLU A 43 -6.29 25.14 -21.33
CA GLU A 43 -4.92 24.91 -20.92
C GLU A 43 -4.82 25.09 -19.40
N LEU A 44 -4.54 24.00 -18.68
CA LEU A 44 -4.55 23.96 -17.21
C LEU A 44 -3.14 23.67 -16.68
N VAL A 45 -2.67 24.50 -15.76
CA VAL A 45 -1.40 24.32 -15.04
C VAL A 45 -1.71 23.88 -13.60
N PRO A 46 -1.51 22.60 -13.27
CA PRO A 46 -2.11 22.03 -12.06
C PRO A 46 -1.20 22.06 -10.82
N LYS A 47 -1.36 23.04 -9.90
CA LYS A 47 -1.14 22.81 -8.44
C LYS A 47 -2.45 22.46 -7.72
N ARG A 48 -3.54 23.12 -8.14
CA ARG A 48 -4.95 22.88 -7.78
C ARG A 48 -5.79 23.67 -8.80
N ALA A 49 -5.83 23.22 -10.05
CA ALA A 49 -6.55 23.92 -11.10
C ALA A 49 -8.06 23.77 -10.88
N VAL A 50 -8.80 24.88 -10.94
CA VAL A 50 -10.25 24.91 -10.72
C VAL A 50 -10.92 25.63 -11.88
N LEU A 51 -11.75 24.90 -12.61
CA LEU A 51 -12.69 25.45 -13.58
C LEU A 51 -14.03 25.60 -12.88
N ASN A 52 -14.33 26.83 -12.46
CA ASN A 52 -15.60 27.15 -11.82
C ASN A 52 -16.67 27.39 -12.88
N LYS A 53 -17.89 26.95 -12.57
CA LYS A 53 -19.07 27.17 -13.41
C LYS A 53 -18.89 26.64 -14.83
N ILE A 54 -18.26 25.47 -14.99
CA ILE A 54 -18.21 24.79 -16.28
C ILE A 54 -19.63 24.54 -16.81
N PHE A 55 -20.57 24.32 -15.89
CA PHE A 55 -22.01 24.34 -16.16
C PHE A 55 -22.76 25.07 -15.05
N THR A 56 -23.89 25.69 -15.40
CA THR A 56 -24.81 26.37 -14.46
C THR A 56 -26.24 26.03 -14.79
N ASN A 57 -27.12 25.95 -13.78
CA ASN A 57 -28.53 25.59 -13.94
C ASN A 57 -28.73 24.26 -14.70
N VAL A 58 -27.98 23.24 -14.29
CA VAL A 58 -28.00 21.91 -14.90
C VAL A 58 -29.24 21.17 -14.42
N ASN A 59 -30.04 20.67 -15.35
CA ASN A 59 -31.17 19.82 -15.00
C ASN A 59 -30.69 18.36 -14.96
N ALA A 60 -30.28 17.88 -13.78
CA ALA A 60 -29.77 16.51 -13.60
C ALA A 60 -30.84 15.43 -13.88
N ASP A 61 -32.12 15.82 -13.94
CA ASP A 61 -33.18 14.91 -14.37
C ASP A 61 -33.17 14.69 -15.89
N LEU A 62 -32.58 15.61 -16.66
CA LEU A 62 -32.38 15.50 -18.11
C LEU A 62 -30.95 15.11 -18.48
N ASP A 63 -29.95 15.74 -17.87
CA ASP A 63 -28.54 15.51 -18.14
C ASP A 63 -28.02 14.42 -17.18
N LYS A 64 -27.72 13.24 -17.73
CA LYS A 64 -27.40 12.02 -16.99
C LYS A 64 -25.91 11.74 -16.87
N ALA A 65 -25.07 12.40 -17.65
CA ALA A 65 -23.63 12.20 -17.60
C ALA A 65 -22.85 13.49 -17.92
N VAL A 66 -21.57 13.48 -17.54
CA VAL A 66 -20.60 14.52 -17.87
C VAL A 66 -19.49 13.90 -18.71
N ARG A 67 -19.18 14.52 -19.85
CA ARG A 67 -18.08 14.11 -20.72
C ARG A 67 -16.92 15.08 -20.62
N LEU A 68 -15.72 14.52 -20.47
CA LEU A 68 -14.46 15.26 -20.44
C LEU A 68 -13.48 14.61 -21.43
N GLU A 69 -12.81 15.41 -22.24
CA GLU A 69 -11.69 14.95 -23.08
C GLU A 69 -10.41 15.61 -22.61
N ILE A 70 -9.55 14.80 -21.99
CA ILE A 70 -8.38 15.28 -21.26
C ILE A 70 -7.13 14.66 -21.89
N SER A 71 -6.16 15.50 -22.22
CA SER A 71 -4.80 15.08 -22.53
C SER A 71 -3.88 15.53 -21.40
N SER A 72 -3.11 14.59 -20.86
CA SER A 72 -2.23 14.87 -19.74
C SER A 72 -0.95 14.04 -19.79
N PRO A 73 0.22 14.67 -19.57
CA PRO A 73 1.50 13.97 -19.53
C PRO A 73 1.82 13.35 -18.16
N ASP A 74 0.96 13.54 -17.15
CA ASP A 74 1.09 12.92 -15.82
C ASP A 74 -0.27 12.37 -15.37
N ALA A 75 -0.31 11.57 -14.31
CA ALA A 75 -1.57 11.13 -13.73
C ALA A 75 -2.12 12.18 -12.74
N TYR A 76 -3.42 12.47 -12.83
CA TYR A 76 -4.10 13.46 -11.96
C TYR A 76 -5.38 12.88 -11.36
N VAL A 77 -5.82 13.43 -10.22
CA VAL A 77 -7.17 13.15 -9.71
C VAL A 77 -8.08 14.29 -10.14
N GLY A 78 -9.05 13.96 -11.01
CA GLY A 78 -10.14 14.84 -11.39
C GLY A 78 -11.28 14.75 -10.37
N ARG A 79 -11.92 15.88 -10.07
CA ARG A 79 -13.11 15.96 -9.22
C ARG A 79 -14.17 16.84 -9.84
N LEU A 80 -15.33 16.27 -10.14
CA LEU A 80 -16.54 17.01 -10.45
C LEU A 80 -17.20 17.43 -9.14
N GLU A 81 -17.19 18.71 -8.82
CA GLU A 81 -17.95 19.27 -7.70
C GLU A 81 -19.25 19.86 -8.24
N PHE A 82 -20.39 19.44 -7.72
CA PHE A 82 -21.68 19.98 -8.09
C PHE A 82 -22.42 20.49 -6.86
N ILE A 83 -23.16 21.58 -7.06
CA ILE A 83 -23.90 22.26 -6.01
C ILE A 83 -25.38 22.14 -6.30
N THR A 84 -26.12 21.55 -5.38
CA THR A 84 -27.58 21.42 -5.43
C THR A 84 -28.26 22.79 -5.27
N ALA A 85 -29.53 22.89 -5.64
CA ALA A 85 -30.29 24.14 -5.51
C ALA A 85 -30.31 24.70 -4.07
N ASP A 86 -30.26 23.85 -3.04
CA ASP A 86 -30.22 24.23 -1.63
C ASP A 86 -28.82 24.61 -1.12
N GLY A 87 -27.80 24.58 -2.00
CA GLY A 87 -26.45 25.02 -1.70
C GLY A 87 -25.51 23.94 -1.12
N ARG A 88 -25.97 22.69 -0.98
CA ARG A 88 -25.09 21.58 -0.58
C ARG A 88 -24.11 21.25 -1.70
N LYS A 89 -22.90 20.86 -1.31
CA LYS A 89 -21.82 20.50 -2.24
C LYS A 89 -21.61 19.00 -2.20
N HIS A 90 -21.51 18.42 -3.39
CA HIS A 90 -21.22 17.02 -3.61
C HIS A 90 -20.09 16.90 -4.61
N GLN A 91 -19.37 15.78 -4.57
CA GLN A 91 -18.24 15.55 -5.46
C GLN A 91 -18.20 14.12 -5.97
N GLU A 92 -17.77 13.96 -7.21
CA GLU A 92 -17.41 12.68 -7.82
C GLU A 92 -15.94 12.76 -8.26
N SER A 93 -15.14 11.75 -7.91
CA SER A 93 -13.69 11.73 -8.21
C SER A 93 -13.35 10.61 -9.20
N PHE A 94 -12.37 10.86 -10.07
CA PHE A 94 -11.90 9.91 -11.06
C PHE A 94 -10.38 10.06 -11.30
N LEU A 95 -9.74 8.99 -11.77
CA LEU A 95 -8.32 9.01 -12.14
C LEU A 95 -8.15 9.43 -13.60
N ILE A 96 -7.32 10.45 -13.82
CA ILE A 96 -6.80 10.81 -15.14
C ILE A 96 -5.46 10.11 -15.30
N ARG A 97 -5.32 9.32 -16.37
CA ARG A 97 -4.08 8.59 -16.63
C ARG A 97 -3.06 9.46 -17.36
N ASN A 98 -1.79 9.20 -17.09
CA ASN A 98 -0.72 9.56 -17.99
C ASN A 98 -0.81 8.66 -19.24
N ALA A 99 -1.10 9.24 -20.39
CA ALA A 99 -0.94 8.58 -21.68
C ALA A 99 -0.74 9.62 -22.78
N ASP A 100 -0.19 9.19 -23.92
CA ASP A 100 -0.07 10.06 -25.08
C ASP A 100 -1.43 10.31 -25.74
N GLY A 101 -1.80 11.57 -25.89
CA GLY A 101 -3.01 12.00 -26.59
C GLY A 101 -4.23 12.27 -25.70
N PHE A 102 -5.37 12.54 -26.33
CA PHE A 102 -6.64 12.79 -25.64
C PHE A 102 -7.30 11.48 -25.20
N GLN A 103 -7.78 11.47 -23.97
CA GLN A 103 -8.57 10.39 -23.39
C GLN A 103 -9.99 10.91 -23.11
N THR A 104 -10.99 10.10 -23.46
CA THR A 104 -12.40 10.42 -23.23
C THR A 104 -12.88 9.79 -21.93
N TYR A 105 -13.34 10.62 -21.01
CA TYR A 105 -13.98 10.22 -19.75
C TYR A 105 -15.47 10.54 -19.82
N ALA A 106 -16.31 9.51 -19.86
CA ALA A 106 -17.76 9.64 -19.77
C ALA A 106 -18.20 9.18 -18.37
N LEU A 107 -18.56 10.15 -17.52
CA LEU A 107 -18.91 9.91 -16.13
C LEU A 107 -20.43 9.77 -16.01
N ASP A 108 -20.90 8.55 -15.74
CA ASP A 108 -22.29 8.25 -15.44
C ASP A 108 -22.70 8.89 -14.11
N MET A 109 -23.26 10.10 -14.20
CA MET A 109 -23.74 10.81 -13.03
C MET A 109 -25.12 10.32 -12.59
N SER A 110 -25.86 9.57 -13.43
CA SER A 110 -27.18 9.05 -13.07
C SER A 110 -27.15 8.04 -11.93
N LYS A 111 -26.02 7.35 -11.77
CA LYS A 111 -25.74 6.46 -10.64
C LYS A 111 -25.36 7.21 -9.35
N ASN A 112 -25.03 8.50 -9.41
CA ASN A 112 -24.73 9.29 -8.23
C ASN A 112 -26.03 9.75 -7.55
N ALA A 113 -26.22 9.34 -6.28
CA ALA A 113 -27.44 9.61 -5.53
C ALA A 113 -27.79 11.10 -5.39
N TRP A 114 -26.78 11.97 -5.48
CA TRP A 114 -26.89 13.42 -5.31
C TRP A 114 -27.03 14.20 -6.62
N TRP A 115 -26.88 13.53 -7.77
CA TRP A 115 -27.08 14.13 -9.10
C TRP A 115 -28.56 14.04 -9.51
N LYS A 116 -29.41 14.84 -8.86
CA LYS A 116 -30.86 14.84 -9.08
C LYS A 116 -31.44 16.25 -9.00
N GLY A 117 -32.51 16.51 -9.76
CA GLY A 117 -33.17 17.81 -9.78
C GLY A 117 -32.32 18.92 -10.42
N MET A 118 -32.62 20.17 -10.04
CA MET A 118 -31.90 21.34 -10.57
C MET A 118 -30.61 21.58 -9.77
N LEU A 119 -29.47 21.48 -10.44
CA LEU A 119 -28.16 21.81 -9.89
C LEU A 119 -27.82 23.26 -10.23
N LYS A 120 -27.38 24.02 -9.22
CA LYS A 120 -27.01 25.43 -9.37
C LYS A 120 -25.79 25.58 -10.26
N GLN A 121 -24.77 24.76 -10.03
CA GLN A 121 -23.52 24.80 -10.77
C GLN A 121 -22.74 23.49 -10.67
N VAL A 122 -21.94 23.22 -11.69
CA VAL A 122 -20.94 22.16 -11.72
C VAL A 122 -19.58 22.82 -11.95
N ASN A 123 -18.60 22.40 -11.16
CA ASN A 123 -17.21 22.82 -11.18
C ASN A 123 -16.34 21.59 -11.44
N LEU A 124 -15.21 21.79 -12.12
CA LEU A 124 -14.20 20.75 -12.29
C LEU A 124 -12.91 21.16 -11.60
N ARG A 125 -12.36 20.26 -10.79
CA ARG A 125 -11.12 20.46 -10.06
C ARG A 125 -10.11 19.39 -10.43
N PHE A 126 -8.88 19.81 -10.62
CA PHE A 126 -7.75 18.91 -10.77
C PHE A 126 -6.84 19.11 -9.58
N SER A 127 -6.57 18.01 -8.88
CA SER A 127 -5.59 17.99 -7.80
C SER A 127 -4.52 16.96 -8.13
N VAL A 128 -3.28 17.36 -7.98
CA VAL A 128 -2.21 16.42 -7.71
C VAL A 128 -2.55 15.72 -6.39
N ARG A 129 -2.46 14.41 -6.37
CA ARG A 129 -2.85 13.64 -5.18
C ARG A 129 -1.88 13.79 -4.03
N ASP A 130 -0.61 14.11 -4.30
CA ASP A 130 0.41 14.18 -3.26
C ASP A 130 1.47 15.27 -3.44
N ASN A 131 2.10 15.60 -2.31
CA ASN A 131 3.17 16.58 -2.13
C ASN A 131 4.34 16.36 -3.10
N HIS A 132 4.19 16.76 -4.37
CA HIS A 132 5.32 17.02 -5.24
C HIS A 132 6.12 18.16 -4.59
N ALA A 133 7.18 17.79 -3.88
CA ALA A 133 8.30 18.67 -3.60
C ALA A 133 8.97 19.00 -4.94
N GLY A 134 8.37 19.92 -5.70
CA GLY A 134 8.91 20.42 -6.97
C GLY A 134 8.11 19.98 -8.20
N GLU A 135 7.27 20.92 -8.62
CA GLU A 135 6.73 21.16 -9.97
C GLU A 135 5.80 20.09 -10.60
N PRO A 136 4.53 20.46 -10.91
CA PRO A 136 3.72 19.77 -11.91
C PRO A 136 4.48 19.77 -13.24
N ARG A 137 4.59 18.62 -13.90
CA ARG A 137 5.52 18.46 -15.04
C ARG A 137 4.90 18.76 -16.39
N GLY A 138 3.58 18.88 -16.47
CA GLY A 138 2.96 19.35 -17.70
C GLY A 138 1.56 19.92 -17.56
N THR A 139 1.25 20.72 -18.56
CA THR A 139 -0.07 21.28 -18.80
C THR A 139 -1.08 20.16 -19.05
N VAL A 140 -2.20 20.20 -18.35
CA VAL A 140 -3.38 19.39 -18.65
C VAL A 140 -4.20 20.14 -19.69
N LEU A 141 -4.49 19.51 -20.83
CA LEU A 141 -5.38 20.05 -21.84
C LEU A 141 -6.75 19.42 -21.69
N LEU A 142 -7.79 20.23 -21.62
CA LEU A 142 -9.19 19.79 -21.52
C LEU A 142 -10.00 20.42 -22.65
N ARG A 143 -10.63 19.62 -23.52
CA ARG A 143 -11.63 20.16 -24.47
C ARG A 143 -12.85 20.65 -23.71
N ASP A 144 -13.59 21.59 -24.30
CA ASP A 144 -14.82 22.12 -23.71
C ASP A 144 -15.72 20.99 -23.15
N PRO A 145 -15.99 20.97 -21.83
CA PRO A 145 -16.81 19.93 -21.22
C PRO A 145 -18.23 19.89 -21.78
N GLU A 146 -18.83 18.70 -21.83
CA GLU A 146 -20.20 18.51 -22.31
C GLU A 146 -21.10 17.83 -21.26
N LEU A 147 -22.37 18.26 -21.20
CA LEU A 147 -23.43 17.55 -20.50
C LEU A 147 -24.13 16.61 -21.47
N LEU A 148 -24.36 15.37 -21.05
CA LEU A 148 -24.98 14.35 -21.87
C LEU A 148 -26.33 13.95 -21.28
N ARG A 149 -27.36 13.90 -22.12
CA ARG A 149 -28.70 13.41 -21.72
C ARG A 149 -28.76 11.89 -21.53
N ARG A 150 -27.77 11.17 -22.06
CA ARG A 150 -27.64 9.73 -21.91
C ARG A 150 -26.29 9.42 -21.28
N VAL A 151 -26.26 8.28 -20.60
CA VAL A 151 -25.12 7.84 -19.79
C VAL A 151 -23.95 7.36 -20.64
N ASN A 152 -24.23 6.76 -21.79
CA ASN A 152 -23.33 5.82 -22.45
C ASN A 152 -23.07 6.23 -23.90
N TYR A 153 -22.19 7.20 -24.10
CA TYR A 153 -21.78 7.67 -25.43
C TYR A 153 -20.34 7.27 -25.76
N LEU A 154 -20.10 6.93 -27.02
CA LEU A 154 -18.76 6.85 -27.62
C LEU A 154 -18.35 8.25 -28.12
N PRO A 155 -17.07 8.49 -28.50
CA PRO A 155 -16.66 9.79 -29.07
C PRO A 155 -17.58 10.22 -30.22
N SER A 156 -17.86 11.52 -30.36
CA SER A 156 -18.85 12.07 -31.32
C SER A 156 -18.58 11.71 -32.79
N ASP A 157 -17.32 11.43 -33.12
CA ASP A 157 -16.88 10.95 -34.42
C ASP A 157 -15.90 9.80 -34.14
N PRO A 158 -16.42 8.61 -33.79
CA PRO A 158 -15.55 7.52 -33.36
C PRO A 158 -14.75 7.03 -34.58
N PRO A 159 -13.44 6.79 -34.43
CA PRO A 159 -12.66 6.17 -35.50
C PRO A 159 -13.25 4.79 -35.84
N GLU A 160 -12.97 4.32 -37.06
CA GLU A 160 -13.43 3.00 -37.51
C GLU A 160 -13.03 1.88 -36.54
N GLU A 161 -11.83 1.97 -35.95
CA GLU A 161 -11.36 1.08 -34.88
C GLU A 161 -11.27 1.85 -33.56
N LEU A 162 -12.07 1.42 -32.57
CA LEU A 162 -12.18 2.03 -31.26
C LEU A 162 -11.61 1.10 -30.19
N GLU A 163 -10.61 1.59 -29.46
CA GLU A 163 -9.99 0.88 -28.35
C GLU A 163 -10.62 1.30 -27.02
N LEU A 164 -11.11 0.34 -26.24
CA LEU A 164 -11.77 0.55 -24.95
C LEU A 164 -11.18 -0.37 -23.89
N ASP A 165 -10.44 0.19 -22.94
CA ASP A 165 -9.87 -0.52 -21.78
C ASP A 165 -10.66 -0.27 -20.48
N THR A 166 -11.66 0.61 -20.52
CA THR A 166 -12.55 0.95 -19.41
C THR A 166 -13.73 -0.01 -19.25
N LEU A 167 -13.93 -0.91 -20.21
CA LEU A 167 -14.98 -1.92 -20.12
C LEU A 167 -14.57 -2.99 -19.13
N LEU A 168 -15.51 -3.35 -18.26
CA LEU A 168 -15.29 -4.32 -17.20
C LEU A 168 -15.36 -5.74 -17.77
N PRO A 169 -14.35 -6.57 -17.54
CA PRO A 169 -14.37 -7.98 -17.93
C PRO A 169 -15.55 -8.71 -17.27
N GLY A 170 -16.13 -9.68 -17.97
CA GLY A 170 -17.33 -10.41 -17.53
C GLY A 170 -18.65 -9.68 -17.77
N CYS A 171 -18.66 -8.37 -18.03
CA CYS A 171 -19.91 -7.65 -18.32
C CYS A 171 -20.37 -7.85 -19.77
N THR A 172 -21.69 -7.81 -19.97
CA THR A 172 -22.32 -7.76 -21.29
C THR A 172 -22.64 -6.32 -21.65
N TYR A 173 -22.25 -5.93 -22.87
CA TYR A 173 -22.46 -4.61 -23.44
C TYR A 173 -23.30 -4.72 -24.71
N ARG A 174 -24.02 -3.64 -25.03
CA ARG A 174 -24.75 -3.48 -26.29
C ARG A 174 -24.32 -2.20 -26.99
N LEU A 175 -23.97 -2.32 -28.27
CA LEU A 175 -23.76 -1.16 -29.15
C LEU A 175 -25.09 -0.76 -29.81
N SER A 176 -25.43 0.52 -29.78
CA SER A 176 -26.60 1.11 -30.43
C SER A 176 -26.18 2.31 -31.29
N GLY A 177 -27.00 2.67 -32.28
CA GLY A 177 -26.80 3.85 -33.14
C GLY A 177 -25.62 3.78 -34.12
N ALA A 178 -24.74 2.78 -33.98
CA ALA A 178 -23.73 2.38 -34.95
C ALA A 178 -23.91 0.92 -35.34
N LYS A 179 -23.18 0.48 -36.38
CA LYS A 179 -23.09 -0.93 -36.77
C LYS A 179 -21.72 -1.48 -36.35
N LEU A 180 -21.72 -2.47 -35.47
CA LEU A 180 -20.56 -3.26 -35.09
C LEU A 180 -20.20 -4.19 -36.26
N LEU A 181 -19.02 -3.98 -36.82
CA LEU A 181 -18.48 -4.75 -37.94
C LEU A 181 -17.60 -5.89 -37.44
N LYS A 182 -16.82 -5.63 -36.39
CA LYS A 182 -15.93 -6.59 -35.76
C LYS A 182 -15.76 -6.26 -34.29
N LEU A 183 -15.61 -7.30 -33.46
CA LEU A 183 -15.29 -7.18 -32.05
C LEU A 183 -14.10 -8.07 -31.76
N SER A 184 -13.06 -7.50 -31.18
CA SER A 184 -11.91 -8.25 -30.70
C SER A 184 -11.61 -7.86 -29.25
N VAL A 185 -10.94 -8.75 -28.53
CA VAL A 185 -10.32 -8.44 -27.23
C VAL A 185 -8.86 -8.82 -27.26
N CYS A 186 -8.04 -8.07 -26.54
CA CYS A 186 -6.69 -8.48 -26.20
C CYS A 186 -6.69 -8.97 -24.76
N ASP A 187 -6.06 -10.11 -24.52
CA ASP A 187 -5.71 -10.54 -23.17
C ASP A 187 -4.47 -9.78 -22.67
N LEU A 188 -3.95 -10.22 -21.52
CA LEU A 188 -2.83 -9.57 -20.85
C LEU A 188 -1.47 -9.78 -21.54
N ASP A 189 -1.36 -10.76 -22.46
CA ASP A 189 -0.18 -10.92 -23.33
C ASP A 189 -0.31 -10.09 -24.62
N GLY A 190 -1.43 -9.41 -24.81
CA GLY A 190 -1.74 -8.64 -26.01
C GLY A 190 -2.25 -9.48 -27.16
N GLU A 191 -2.49 -10.77 -26.95
CA GLU A 191 -3.01 -11.67 -27.99
C GLU A 191 -4.45 -11.27 -28.34
N LYS A 192 -4.66 -10.90 -29.60
CA LYS A 192 -5.94 -10.41 -30.11
C LYS A 192 -6.79 -11.60 -30.56
N ARG A 193 -8.02 -11.70 -30.06
CA ARG A 193 -9.01 -12.70 -30.49
C ARG A 193 -10.35 -12.06 -30.79
N ASP A 194 -10.99 -12.57 -31.83
CA ASP A 194 -12.29 -12.08 -32.29
C ASP A 194 -13.41 -12.74 -31.49
N LEU A 195 -14.42 -11.95 -31.10
CA LEU A 195 -15.58 -12.42 -30.36
C LEU A 195 -16.84 -12.28 -31.23
N SER A 196 -17.77 -13.21 -31.02
CA SER A 196 -19.11 -13.10 -31.58
C SER A 196 -19.95 -12.06 -30.83
N PHE A 197 -20.81 -11.37 -31.57
CA PHE A 197 -21.87 -10.52 -31.02
C PHE A 197 -23.22 -10.92 -31.63
N SER A 198 -24.31 -10.64 -30.91
CA SER A 198 -25.66 -11.00 -31.36
C SER A 198 -26.15 -10.10 -32.49
N GLY A 199 -27.25 -10.48 -33.16
CA GLY A 199 -27.93 -9.62 -34.14
C GLY A 199 -28.46 -8.30 -33.56
N GLN A 200 -28.53 -8.19 -32.23
CA GLN A 200 -28.83 -6.94 -31.50
C GLN A 200 -27.56 -6.16 -31.11
N GLN A 201 -26.40 -6.54 -31.65
CA GLN A 201 -25.09 -5.93 -31.38
C GLN A 201 -24.68 -6.01 -29.89
N GLU A 202 -25.08 -7.11 -29.22
CA GLU A 202 -24.68 -7.41 -27.85
C GLU A 202 -23.50 -8.37 -27.79
N PHE A 203 -22.60 -8.16 -26.83
CA PHE A 203 -21.46 -9.02 -26.59
C PHE A 203 -21.09 -9.08 -25.11
N THR A 204 -20.53 -10.21 -24.68
CA THR A 204 -20.01 -10.38 -23.31
C THR A 204 -18.49 -10.41 -23.37
N LEU A 205 -17.86 -9.58 -22.54
CA LEU A 205 -16.41 -9.58 -22.44
C LEU A 205 -15.94 -10.78 -21.61
N PRO A 206 -14.96 -11.55 -22.11
CA PRO A 206 -14.27 -12.55 -21.30
C PRO A 206 -13.66 -11.93 -20.05
N VAL A 207 -13.54 -12.71 -18.97
CA VAL A 207 -13.02 -12.26 -17.67
C VAL A 207 -11.52 -11.92 -17.67
N ASP A 208 -10.81 -12.39 -18.68
CA ASP A 208 -9.40 -12.14 -18.99
C ASP A 208 -9.19 -11.06 -20.06
N ALA A 209 -10.26 -10.42 -20.56
CA ALA A 209 -10.13 -9.30 -21.49
C ALA A 209 -9.46 -8.11 -20.79
N MET A 210 -8.32 -7.64 -21.30
CA MET A 210 -7.62 -6.45 -20.77
C MET A 210 -7.92 -5.21 -21.59
N LYS A 211 -8.22 -5.41 -22.88
CA LYS A 211 -8.54 -4.35 -23.83
C LYS A 211 -9.58 -4.86 -24.81
N THR A 212 -10.56 -4.04 -25.12
CA THR A 212 -11.58 -4.33 -26.12
C THR A 212 -11.35 -3.45 -27.35
N ILE A 213 -11.54 -4.01 -28.53
CA ILE A 213 -11.40 -3.33 -29.81
C ILE A 213 -12.70 -3.53 -30.58
N LEU A 214 -13.41 -2.42 -30.84
CA LEU A 214 -14.62 -2.40 -31.65
C LEU A 214 -14.28 -1.83 -33.02
N THR A 215 -14.48 -2.59 -34.08
CA THR A 215 -14.54 -2.03 -35.44
C THR A 215 -15.98 -1.71 -35.74
N ILE A 216 -16.31 -0.43 -35.89
CA ILE A 216 -17.69 0.04 -36.09
C ILE A 216 -17.78 0.88 -37.36
N GLN A 217 -18.97 0.93 -37.95
CA GLN A 217 -19.28 1.99 -38.89
C GLN A 217 -19.41 3.30 -38.10
N PRO A 218 -18.57 4.33 -38.37
CA PRO A 218 -18.60 5.59 -37.64
C PRO A 218 -20.00 6.18 -37.66
N SER A 219 -20.49 6.58 -36.48
CA SER A 219 -21.80 7.20 -36.32
C SER A 219 -21.77 8.13 -35.11
N PRO A 220 -22.30 9.36 -35.23
CA PRO A 220 -22.40 10.28 -34.10
C PRO A 220 -23.41 9.83 -33.04
N ASP A 221 -24.31 8.90 -33.39
CA ASP A 221 -25.30 8.33 -32.48
C ASP A 221 -24.80 7.04 -31.80
N ALA A 222 -23.51 6.70 -31.94
CA ALA A 222 -22.94 5.48 -31.39
C ALA A 222 -22.94 5.49 -29.84
N GLU A 223 -23.63 4.52 -29.25
CA GLU A 223 -23.81 4.38 -27.80
C GLU A 223 -23.43 2.97 -27.37
N LEU A 224 -22.64 2.85 -26.30
CA LEU A 224 -22.23 1.56 -25.74
C LEU A 224 -22.61 1.49 -24.27
N PHE A 225 -23.60 0.67 -23.93
CA PHE A 225 -24.07 0.56 -22.56
C PHE A 225 -24.02 -0.86 -22.01
N PRO A 226 -23.75 -1.03 -20.70
CA PRO A 226 -23.85 -2.32 -20.06
C PRO A 226 -25.32 -2.77 -20.06
N VAL A 227 -25.57 -3.99 -20.55
CA VAL A 227 -26.90 -4.64 -20.51
C VAL A 227 -26.99 -5.73 -19.44
N LYS A 228 -25.84 -6.25 -19.00
CA LYS A 228 -25.73 -7.16 -17.87
C LYS A 228 -24.38 -6.96 -17.22
N GLU A 229 -24.35 -6.37 -16.04
CA GLU A 229 -23.13 -6.29 -15.23
C GLU A 229 -22.94 -7.63 -14.51
N ILE A 230 -21.83 -8.33 -14.76
CA ILE A 230 -21.39 -9.42 -13.89
C ILE A 230 -20.45 -8.78 -12.88
N LEU A 231 -20.91 -8.68 -11.63
CA LEU A 231 -20.04 -8.25 -10.56
C LEU A 231 -19.03 -9.38 -10.33
N LEU A 232 -17.78 -9.20 -10.82
CA LEU A 232 -16.65 -10.13 -10.61
C LEU A 232 -16.32 -10.32 -9.12
N ARG A 233 -16.77 -9.37 -8.30
CA ARG A 233 -17.07 -9.56 -6.89
C ARG A 233 -18.55 -9.94 -6.81
N PRO A 234 -18.99 -11.10 -6.28
CA PRO A 234 -20.40 -11.22 -5.94
C PRO A 234 -20.77 -10.01 -5.07
N ALA A 235 -21.71 -9.18 -5.50
CA ALA A 235 -22.23 -8.09 -4.67
C ALA A 235 -23.13 -8.62 -3.55
N SER A 236 -22.85 -9.83 -3.06
CA SER A 236 -23.65 -10.54 -2.09
C SER A 236 -23.44 -9.95 -0.70
N ALA A 237 -23.84 -8.68 -0.52
CA ALA A 237 -24.37 -8.13 0.72
C ALA A 237 -24.93 -6.68 0.62
N ALA A 238 -24.80 -5.94 -0.49
CA ALA A 238 -25.04 -4.49 -0.44
C ALA A 238 -26.46 -4.00 -0.82
N GLN A 239 -27.29 -4.81 -1.49
CA GLN A 239 -28.71 -4.53 -1.68
C GLN A 239 -29.43 -5.84 -2.06
N ASN A 240 -30.12 -6.43 -1.10
CA ASN A 240 -30.74 -7.74 -1.22
C ASN A 240 -32.23 -7.62 -1.56
N ASP A 241 -32.54 -7.40 -2.84
CA ASP A 241 -33.90 -7.59 -3.40
C ASP A 241 -34.18 -9.10 -3.53
N TRP A 242 -34.40 -9.77 -2.39
CA TRP A 242 -34.84 -11.17 -2.40
C TRP A 242 -36.18 -11.29 -3.14
N LYS A 243 -36.21 -12.13 -4.16
CA LYS A 243 -37.37 -12.42 -5.00
C LYS A 243 -38.22 -13.56 -4.45
N ALA A 244 -37.67 -14.45 -3.65
CA ALA A 244 -38.42 -15.55 -3.05
C ALA A 244 -39.40 -15.02 -1.98
N PRO A 245 -40.68 -15.44 -1.97
CA PRO A 245 -41.58 -15.25 -0.84
C PRO A 245 -41.16 -16.08 0.37
N TRP A 246 -41.66 -15.71 1.55
CA TRP A 246 -41.68 -16.60 2.71
C TRP A 246 -42.67 -17.74 2.45
N ILE A 247 -42.22 -18.96 2.68
CA ILE A 247 -43.03 -20.18 2.56
C ILE A 247 -43.09 -20.92 3.89
N TRP A 248 -44.19 -21.64 4.12
CA TRP A 248 -44.34 -22.52 5.27
C TRP A 248 -45.21 -23.74 4.96
N TYR A 249 -45.35 -24.64 5.94
CA TYR A 249 -46.27 -25.76 5.89
C TYR A 249 -47.73 -25.26 6.00
N PRO A 250 -48.68 -25.82 5.22
CA PRO A 250 -50.09 -25.42 5.27
C PRO A 250 -50.76 -25.80 6.60
N GLU A 251 -50.75 -24.89 7.56
CA GLU A 251 -51.44 -25.05 8.85
C GLU A 251 -52.20 -23.77 9.25
N GLU A 252 -53.37 -23.93 9.86
CA GLU A 252 -54.23 -22.79 10.25
C GLU A 252 -53.56 -21.87 11.27
N LYS A 253 -52.72 -22.44 12.15
CA LYS A 253 -51.93 -21.72 13.15
C LYS A 253 -50.56 -22.37 13.29
N VAL A 254 -49.51 -21.54 13.19
CA VAL A 254 -48.13 -21.93 13.45
C VAL A 254 -48.01 -22.58 14.83
N GLN A 255 -47.38 -23.75 14.87
CA GLN A 255 -47.10 -24.46 16.11
C GLN A 255 -45.75 -24.03 16.67
N ASP A 256 -45.74 -23.59 17.92
CA ASP A 256 -44.52 -23.33 18.67
C ASP A 256 -43.74 -24.64 18.92
N ASN A 257 -42.43 -24.54 19.12
CA ASN A 257 -41.51 -25.65 19.36
C ASN A 257 -41.71 -26.82 18.39
N SER A 258 -41.75 -26.51 17.09
CA SER A 258 -42.12 -27.45 16.06
C SER A 258 -41.15 -27.45 14.87
N ARG A 259 -41.05 -28.59 14.19
CA ARG A 259 -40.16 -28.79 13.04
C ARG A 259 -40.97 -28.95 11.77
N ARG A 260 -40.56 -28.30 10.68
CA ARG A 260 -41.09 -28.49 9.34
C ARG A 260 -39.97 -28.78 8.38
N PHE A 261 -40.22 -29.68 7.44
CA PHE A 261 -39.27 -30.07 6.41
C PHE A 261 -39.73 -29.48 5.10
N PHE A 262 -38.79 -29.00 4.28
CA PHE A 262 -39.04 -28.48 2.94
C PHE A 262 -38.14 -29.21 1.97
N ARG A 263 -38.62 -29.52 0.77
CA ARG A 263 -37.78 -30.06 -0.29
C ARG A 263 -38.13 -29.52 -1.66
N ARG A 264 -37.11 -29.46 -2.52
CA ARG A 264 -37.26 -29.13 -3.93
C ARG A 264 -36.28 -29.92 -4.78
N GLN A 265 -36.78 -30.50 -5.86
CA GLN A 265 -35.96 -31.17 -6.86
C GLN A 265 -35.75 -30.27 -8.08
N ILE A 266 -34.54 -30.28 -8.63
CA ILE A 266 -34.17 -29.60 -9.86
C ILE A 266 -33.25 -30.47 -10.71
N MET A 267 -33.54 -30.59 -12.00
CA MET A 267 -32.65 -31.25 -12.95
C MET A 267 -31.61 -30.25 -13.45
N LEU A 268 -30.33 -30.53 -13.21
CA LEU A 268 -29.22 -29.68 -13.62
C LEU A 268 -28.47 -30.33 -14.80
N PRO A 269 -27.98 -29.52 -15.77
CA PRO A 269 -27.28 -30.06 -16.93
C PRO A 269 -25.92 -30.68 -16.56
N ASP A 270 -25.38 -31.53 -17.43
CA ASP A 270 -24.05 -32.16 -17.26
C ASP A 270 -22.91 -31.14 -17.11
N ASP A 271 -23.10 -29.96 -17.70
CA ASP A 271 -22.12 -28.89 -17.69
C ASP A 271 -22.29 -27.92 -16.51
N VAL A 272 -23.13 -28.22 -15.51
CA VAL A 272 -23.20 -27.43 -14.28
C VAL A 272 -21.87 -27.49 -13.52
N GLU A 273 -21.25 -26.34 -13.28
CA GLU A 273 -19.92 -26.24 -12.66
C GLU A 273 -19.97 -25.90 -11.18
N SER A 274 -20.89 -25.01 -10.77
CA SER A 274 -21.00 -24.50 -9.41
C SER A 274 -22.44 -24.14 -9.03
N GLY A 275 -22.69 -23.98 -7.74
CA GLY A 275 -23.98 -23.53 -7.23
C GLY A 275 -23.88 -22.92 -5.84
N TRP A 276 -24.76 -21.99 -5.53
CA TRP A 276 -24.89 -21.39 -4.20
C TRP A 276 -26.35 -21.10 -3.87
N GLY A 277 -26.63 -20.88 -2.59
CA GLY A 277 -27.94 -20.44 -2.10
C GLY A 277 -27.85 -19.40 -1.00
N ILE A 278 -28.96 -18.70 -0.77
CA ILE A 278 -29.16 -17.84 0.39
C ILE A 278 -30.44 -18.29 1.09
N VAL A 279 -30.36 -18.53 2.41
CA VAL A 279 -31.46 -19.10 3.21
C VAL A 279 -31.63 -18.34 4.51
N ALA A 280 -32.87 -17.99 4.83
CA ALA A 280 -33.30 -17.46 6.13
C ALA A 280 -34.50 -18.26 6.63
N VAL A 281 -34.50 -18.60 7.91
CA VAL A 281 -35.57 -19.31 8.60
C VAL A 281 -35.76 -18.68 9.97
N ASP A 282 -37.01 -18.60 10.46
CA ASP A 282 -37.38 -17.89 11.71
C ASP A 282 -36.40 -18.17 12.86
N ASP A 283 -36.45 -19.37 13.44
CA ASP A 283 -35.57 -19.73 14.55
C ASP A 283 -34.36 -20.52 14.13
N GLN A 284 -34.50 -21.70 13.51
CA GLN A 284 -33.35 -22.55 13.17
C GLN A 284 -33.57 -23.34 11.88
N PHE A 285 -32.47 -23.65 11.17
CA PHE A 285 -32.53 -24.60 10.06
C PHE A 285 -31.25 -25.38 9.85
N HIS A 286 -31.39 -26.54 9.20
CA HIS A 286 -30.32 -27.26 8.51
C HIS A 286 -30.69 -27.41 7.04
N LEU A 287 -29.75 -27.18 6.13
CA LEU A 287 -29.90 -27.36 4.70
C LEU A 287 -29.00 -28.50 4.23
N SER A 288 -29.57 -29.40 3.43
CA SER A 288 -28.85 -30.44 2.71
C SER A 288 -29.18 -30.43 1.22
N MET A 289 -28.28 -30.98 0.42
CA MET A 289 -28.51 -31.26 -0.99
C MET A 289 -28.01 -32.67 -1.30
N ASN A 290 -28.86 -33.48 -1.94
CA ASN A 290 -28.58 -34.87 -2.26
C ASN A 290 -28.12 -35.70 -1.03
N GLY A 291 -28.69 -35.42 0.13
CA GLY A 291 -28.35 -36.08 1.39
C GLY A 291 -27.06 -35.57 2.07
N ILE A 292 -26.37 -34.59 1.49
CA ILE A 292 -25.18 -33.95 2.07
C ILE A 292 -25.61 -32.67 2.78
N GLU A 293 -25.32 -32.51 4.07
CA GLU A 293 -25.59 -31.29 4.82
C GLU A 293 -24.58 -30.18 4.44
N LEU A 294 -25.08 -28.99 4.07
CA LEU A 294 -24.29 -27.91 3.47
C LEU A 294 -24.42 -26.58 4.21
N GLY A 295 -25.41 -26.39 5.07
CA GLY A 295 -25.54 -25.15 5.81
C GLY A 295 -26.53 -25.24 6.95
N ARG A 296 -26.44 -24.29 7.89
CA ARG A 296 -27.37 -24.14 9.00
C ARG A 296 -27.48 -22.69 9.41
N GLY A 297 -28.58 -22.34 10.06
CA GLY A 297 -28.79 -21.01 10.63
C GLY A 297 -29.63 -21.09 11.89
N ASN A 298 -29.56 -20.06 12.73
CA ASN A 298 -30.29 -20.01 14.00
C ASN A 298 -30.86 -18.61 14.33
N ASN A 299 -31.04 -17.77 13.29
CA ASN A 299 -31.57 -16.42 13.42
C ASN A 299 -32.02 -15.91 12.05
N TRP A 300 -33.33 -15.71 11.87
CA TRP A 300 -33.89 -15.17 10.63
C TRP A 300 -33.32 -13.83 10.21
N GLY A 301 -32.96 -12.99 11.18
CA GLY A 301 -32.36 -11.67 10.99
C GLY A 301 -30.97 -11.73 10.34
N ILE A 302 -30.40 -12.94 10.23
CA ILE A 302 -29.06 -13.20 9.73
C ILE A 302 -29.13 -14.27 8.62
N PRO A 303 -29.40 -13.88 7.36
CA PRO A 303 -29.47 -14.85 6.28
C PRO A 303 -28.12 -15.53 6.02
N GLN A 304 -28.20 -16.81 5.64
CA GLN A 304 -27.04 -17.67 5.40
C GLN A 304 -26.78 -17.86 3.92
N ILE A 305 -25.58 -17.53 3.45
CA ILE A 305 -25.11 -17.87 2.10
C ILE A 305 -24.42 -19.24 2.15
N ILE A 306 -24.83 -20.18 1.30
CA ILE A 306 -24.40 -21.59 1.34
C ILE A 306 -23.87 -21.99 -0.03
N ASP A 307 -22.66 -22.57 -0.08
CA ASP A 307 -22.11 -23.16 -1.30
C ASP A 307 -22.68 -24.57 -1.50
N LEU A 308 -23.21 -24.82 -2.70
CA LEU A 308 -23.81 -26.10 -3.10
C LEU A 308 -22.91 -26.92 -4.02
N THR A 309 -21.78 -26.36 -4.46
CA THR A 309 -20.95 -26.90 -5.54
C THR A 309 -20.49 -28.34 -5.26
N GLY A 310 -20.12 -28.64 -4.01
CA GLY A 310 -19.62 -29.96 -3.60
C GLY A 310 -20.67 -31.07 -3.58
N ALA A 311 -21.96 -30.74 -3.64
CA ALA A 311 -23.05 -31.72 -3.61
C ALA A 311 -23.78 -31.89 -4.96
N LEU A 312 -23.28 -31.26 -6.04
CA LEU A 312 -23.94 -31.28 -7.34
C LEU A 312 -23.88 -32.68 -7.99
N CYS A 313 -25.05 -33.23 -8.31
CA CYS A 313 -25.21 -34.31 -9.28
C CYS A 313 -25.33 -33.69 -10.68
N ARG A 314 -24.19 -33.56 -11.38
CA ARG A 314 -24.14 -33.04 -12.76
C ARG A 314 -24.92 -33.97 -13.70
N GLY A 315 -25.73 -33.40 -14.59
CA GLY A 315 -26.55 -34.20 -15.51
C GLY A 315 -27.75 -34.89 -14.89
N GLY A 316 -27.99 -34.64 -13.61
CA GLY A 316 -28.94 -35.41 -12.81
C GLY A 316 -29.92 -34.55 -12.05
N THR A 317 -30.86 -35.22 -11.42
CA THR A 317 -31.77 -34.62 -10.44
C THR A 317 -31.01 -34.31 -9.17
N ASN A 318 -31.16 -33.08 -8.70
CA ASN A 318 -30.62 -32.60 -7.45
C ASN A 318 -31.77 -32.29 -6.49
N THR A 319 -31.73 -32.83 -5.28
CA THR A 319 -32.75 -32.62 -4.25
C THR A 319 -32.19 -31.72 -3.15
N ILE A 320 -32.80 -30.57 -2.94
CA ILE A 320 -32.47 -29.65 -1.85
C ILE A 320 -33.49 -29.86 -0.74
N GLU A 321 -33.04 -29.99 0.51
CA GLU A 321 -33.89 -30.14 1.68
C GLU A 321 -33.54 -29.11 2.75
N ILE A 322 -34.56 -28.51 3.38
CA ILE A 322 -34.42 -27.59 4.50
C ILE A 322 -35.23 -28.15 5.67
N ASN A 323 -34.53 -28.46 6.74
CA ASN A 323 -35.11 -28.86 8.01
C ASN A 323 -35.19 -27.63 8.92
N ALA A 324 -36.37 -27.01 8.97
CA ALA A 324 -36.65 -25.80 9.73
C ALA A 324 -37.22 -26.15 11.11
N PHE A 325 -36.73 -25.49 12.15
CA PHE A 325 -37.28 -25.57 13.50
C PHE A 325 -37.71 -24.18 13.95
N ASN A 326 -38.91 -24.12 14.53
CA ASN A 326 -39.57 -22.93 15.02
C ASN A 326 -39.77 -23.06 16.52
N ASP A 327 -39.29 -22.12 17.30
CA ASP A 327 -39.35 -22.11 18.76
C ASP A 327 -40.62 -21.40 19.25
N LEU A 328 -40.83 -20.12 18.91
CA LEU A 328 -41.97 -19.36 19.40
C LEU A 328 -42.43 -18.27 18.42
N GLY A 329 -43.73 -18.25 18.10
CA GLY A 329 -44.38 -17.12 17.45
C GLY A 329 -44.58 -17.29 15.94
N GLY A 330 -43.95 -16.42 15.14
CA GLY A 330 -44.00 -16.51 13.68
C GLY A 330 -43.35 -17.79 13.19
N ALA A 331 -43.50 -18.10 11.90
CA ALA A 331 -42.65 -19.10 11.25
C ALA A 331 -42.49 -18.78 9.77
N GLY A 332 -41.38 -19.22 9.19
CA GLY A 332 -41.17 -19.09 7.76
C GLY A 332 -39.81 -19.61 7.32
N VAL A 333 -39.76 -20.07 6.07
CA VAL A 333 -38.54 -20.32 5.32
C VAL A 333 -38.52 -19.39 4.12
N ARG A 334 -37.36 -18.80 3.85
CA ARG A 334 -37.11 -18.02 2.64
C ARG A 334 -35.78 -18.48 2.06
N ALA A 335 -35.77 -18.90 0.80
CA ALA A 335 -34.59 -19.49 0.18
C ALA A 335 -34.48 -19.18 -1.32
N GLU A 336 -33.27 -18.91 -1.80
CA GLU A 336 -32.95 -18.73 -3.21
C GLU A 336 -31.67 -19.46 -3.56
N PHE A 337 -31.61 -20.06 -4.74
CA PHE A 337 -30.45 -20.80 -5.22
C PHE A 337 -30.11 -20.43 -6.66
N ALA A 338 -28.82 -20.47 -6.99
CA ALA A 338 -28.31 -20.22 -8.33
C ALA A 338 -27.23 -21.25 -8.67
N PHE A 339 -27.33 -21.83 -9.87
CA PHE A 339 -26.39 -22.82 -10.40
C PHE A 339 -25.78 -22.29 -11.70
N LYS A 340 -24.46 -22.33 -11.82
CA LYS A 340 -23.74 -21.85 -13.00
C LYS A 340 -23.23 -23.03 -13.80
N THR A 341 -23.35 -22.93 -15.13
CA THR A 341 -22.81 -23.90 -16.08
C THR A 341 -21.45 -23.45 -16.61
N LYS A 342 -20.68 -24.38 -17.19
CA LYS A 342 -19.39 -24.09 -17.85
C LYS A 342 -19.52 -23.05 -18.97
N SER A 343 -20.69 -22.94 -19.59
CA SER A 343 -21.00 -21.91 -20.60
C SER A 343 -21.32 -20.53 -20.01
N GLY A 344 -21.33 -20.40 -18.69
CA GLY A 344 -21.66 -19.17 -17.98
C GLY A 344 -23.17 -18.92 -17.79
N LYS A 345 -24.04 -19.80 -18.27
CA LYS A 345 -25.50 -19.71 -18.02
C LYS A 345 -25.81 -19.99 -16.55
N THR A 346 -26.66 -19.14 -15.95
CA THR A 346 -27.17 -19.30 -14.58
C THR A 346 -28.59 -19.88 -14.59
N ILE A 347 -28.82 -20.88 -13.75
CA ILE A 347 -30.11 -21.52 -13.50
C ILE A 347 -30.53 -21.14 -12.08
N SER A 348 -31.65 -20.46 -11.91
CA SER A 348 -32.14 -20.01 -10.61
C SER A 348 -33.28 -20.89 -10.10
N LEU A 349 -33.32 -21.08 -8.78
CA LEU A 349 -34.40 -21.79 -8.09
C LEU A 349 -34.82 -20.96 -6.87
N LEU A 350 -36.08 -20.53 -6.84
CA LEU A 350 -36.63 -19.69 -5.78
C LEU A 350 -37.52 -20.52 -4.86
N GLY A 351 -37.60 -20.13 -3.58
CA GLY A 351 -38.64 -20.57 -2.65
C GLY A 351 -40.02 -20.18 -3.16
N GLY A 352 -41.01 -21.07 -3.08
CA GLY A 352 -42.34 -20.81 -3.63
C GLY A 352 -43.30 -21.99 -3.48
N PRO A 353 -44.52 -21.90 -4.04
CA PRO A 353 -45.54 -22.94 -3.96
C PRO A 353 -45.15 -24.27 -4.64
N ASP A 354 -44.09 -24.26 -5.44
CA ASP A 354 -43.51 -25.42 -6.10
C ASP A 354 -42.55 -26.22 -5.20
N TRP A 355 -42.30 -25.74 -3.98
CA TRP A 355 -41.65 -26.51 -2.92
C TRP A 355 -42.65 -27.43 -2.23
N GLN A 356 -42.19 -28.60 -1.82
CA GLN A 356 -42.95 -29.47 -0.93
C GLN A 356 -42.55 -29.18 0.52
N SER A 357 -43.50 -29.34 1.43
CA SER A 357 -43.33 -29.20 2.87
C SER A 357 -43.92 -30.40 3.62
N SER A 358 -43.47 -30.66 4.84
CA SER A 358 -43.89 -31.82 5.63
C SER A 358 -43.73 -31.55 7.14
N VAL A 359 -44.59 -32.18 7.95
CA VAL A 359 -44.50 -32.19 9.42
C VAL A 359 -43.58 -33.29 9.95
N ASP A 360 -43.40 -34.38 9.20
CA ASP A 360 -42.70 -35.60 9.64
C ASP A 360 -41.54 -36.01 8.71
N GLY A 361 -41.37 -35.33 7.58
CA GLY A 361 -40.40 -35.65 6.54
C GLY A 361 -40.81 -36.84 5.66
N ILE A 362 -42.01 -37.40 5.88
CA ILE A 362 -42.53 -38.60 5.22
C ILE A 362 -43.71 -38.23 4.30
N CYS A 363 -44.70 -37.51 4.83
CA CYS A 363 -45.87 -37.06 4.09
C CYS A 363 -45.64 -35.64 3.57
N TRP A 364 -45.66 -35.45 2.25
CA TRP A 364 -45.27 -34.19 1.59
C TRP A 364 -46.46 -33.52 0.90
N GLU A 365 -46.64 -32.23 1.17
CA GLU A 365 -47.69 -31.39 0.57
C GLU A 365 -47.08 -30.07 0.05
N PRO A 366 -47.69 -29.38 -0.93
CA PRO A 366 -47.17 -28.09 -1.40
C PRO A 366 -47.03 -27.06 -0.28
N ALA A 367 -45.91 -26.34 -0.25
CA ALA A 367 -45.72 -25.22 0.67
C ALA A 367 -46.64 -24.06 0.32
N VAL A 368 -47.07 -23.29 1.32
CA VAL A 368 -47.91 -22.10 1.11
C VAL A 368 -47.09 -20.82 1.24
N ILE A 369 -47.40 -19.83 0.41
CA ILE A 369 -46.83 -18.48 0.55
C ILE A 369 -47.46 -17.81 1.76
N LEU A 370 -46.61 -17.30 2.65
CA LEU A 370 -47.04 -16.44 3.75
C LEU A 370 -46.96 -14.97 3.34
N PRO A 371 -47.88 -14.10 3.81
CA PRO A 371 -47.79 -12.65 3.61
C PRO A 371 -46.61 -11.97 4.36
N GLY A 372 -45.68 -12.77 4.92
CA GLY A 372 -44.66 -12.34 5.87
C GLY A 372 -45.25 -12.18 7.28
N PRO A 373 -44.51 -12.50 8.36
CA PRO A 373 -44.99 -12.31 9.73
C PRO A 373 -45.14 -10.80 10.08
N VAL A 374 -46.12 -10.49 10.92
CA VAL A 374 -46.47 -9.11 11.35
C VAL A 374 -45.31 -8.49 12.17
N THR A 375 -44.87 -7.29 11.79
CA THR A 375 -43.71 -6.46 12.24
C THR A 375 -43.56 -6.34 13.79
N PRO A 376 -42.35 -6.15 14.36
CA PRO A 376 -41.13 -5.67 13.73
C PRO A 376 -40.04 -6.73 13.55
N TYR A 377 -40.27 -7.59 12.56
CA TYR A 377 -39.18 -8.12 11.75
C TYR A 377 -38.68 -6.95 10.87
N VAL A 378 -37.64 -6.25 11.34
CA VAL A 378 -36.96 -5.21 10.56
C VAL A 378 -36.41 -5.84 9.29
N ASP A 379 -36.46 -5.13 8.16
CA ASP A 379 -35.88 -5.51 6.87
C ASP A 379 -34.62 -6.37 7.06
N VAL A 380 -34.70 -7.64 6.69
CA VAL A 380 -33.64 -8.67 6.86
C VAL A 380 -32.41 -8.39 5.96
N ALA A 381 -32.30 -7.16 5.45
CA ALA A 381 -31.45 -6.76 4.34
C ALA A 381 -30.54 -5.57 4.70
N GLU A 382 -30.10 -5.46 5.95
CA GLU A 382 -28.91 -4.65 6.23
C GLU A 382 -27.63 -5.50 6.05
N GLU A 383 -26.69 -5.02 5.23
CA GLU A 383 -25.37 -5.61 4.89
C GLU A 383 -24.62 -6.17 6.12
N LYS A 384 -24.83 -5.56 7.30
CA LYS A 384 -24.20 -5.91 8.58
C LYS A 384 -24.68 -7.22 9.22
N ASN A 385 -25.79 -7.79 8.76
CA ASN A 385 -26.40 -8.96 9.38
C ASN A 385 -26.19 -10.27 8.57
N LEU A 386 -25.57 -10.23 7.40
CA LEU A 386 -25.32 -11.44 6.58
C LEU A 386 -24.15 -12.26 7.13
N LYS A 387 -24.33 -13.57 7.28
CA LYS A 387 -23.24 -14.51 7.57
C LYS A 387 -23.29 -15.62 6.52
N ALA A 388 -22.30 -15.81 5.67
CA ALA A 388 -22.14 -17.11 5.00
C ALA A 388 -22.13 -18.31 5.99
N GLY A 389 -22.99 -19.29 5.72
CA GLY A 389 -22.95 -20.58 6.37
C GLY A 389 -21.83 -21.39 5.72
N GLY A 390 -20.62 -21.30 6.27
CA GLY A 390 -19.61 -22.29 5.95
C GLY A 390 -20.01 -23.63 6.55
N VAL A 391 -20.09 -24.67 5.73
CA VAL A 391 -19.72 -26.01 6.21
C VAL A 391 -18.35 -25.82 6.85
N THR A 392 -18.29 -25.91 8.17
CA THR A 392 -17.12 -26.51 8.77
C THR A 392 -17.14 -27.91 8.22
N ALA A 393 -16.47 -28.14 7.08
CA ALA A 393 -16.01 -29.48 6.81
C ALA A 393 -15.33 -29.84 8.13
N SER A 394 -15.81 -30.87 8.84
CA SER A 394 -14.99 -31.46 9.88
C SER A 394 -13.65 -31.65 9.19
N PRO A 395 -12.59 -30.94 9.62
CA PRO A 395 -11.34 -30.92 8.88
C PRO A 395 -11.04 -32.38 8.59
N GLY A 396 -10.89 -32.75 7.31
CA GLY A 396 -10.32 -34.06 7.01
C GLY A 396 -9.08 -34.15 7.89
N LYS A 397 -8.95 -35.20 8.73
CA LYS A 397 -7.98 -35.26 9.83
C LYS A 397 -6.66 -34.61 9.39
N ILE A 398 -6.38 -33.42 9.93
CA ILE A 398 -5.12 -32.72 9.68
C ILE A 398 -4.06 -33.60 10.31
N SER A 399 -3.26 -34.24 9.46
CA SER A 399 -2.22 -35.18 9.88
C SER A 399 -0.86 -34.52 9.73
N LEU A 400 -0.64 -33.47 10.52
CA LEU A 400 0.64 -32.79 10.60
C LEU A 400 1.49 -33.36 11.76
N PRO A 401 2.83 -33.28 11.69
CA PRO A 401 3.69 -33.55 12.84
C PRO A 401 3.31 -32.70 14.06
N ALA A 402 3.61 -33.19 15.26
CA ALA A 402 3.37 -32.43 16.47
C ALA A 402 4.41 -31.31 16.66
N GLY A 403 3.97 -30.17 17.21
CA GLY A 403 4.82 -29.02 17.53
C GLY A 403 5.26 -28.20 16.30
N PHE A 404 5.94 -27.09 16.58
CA PHE A 404 6.44 -26.19 15.54
C PHE A 404 7.52 -26.86 14.66
N PRO A 405 7.55 -26.53 13.35
CA PRO A 405 8.65 -26.91 12.47
C PRO A 405 9.88 -26.02 12.76
N SER A 406 11.07 -26.43 12.32
CA SER A 406 12.25 -25.56 12.36
C SER A 406 12.24 -24.62 11.15
N ALA A 407 12.01 -23.33 11.38
CA ALA A 407 11.99 -22.29 10.35
C ALA A 407 13.23 -21.38 10.43
N SER A 408 13.85 -21.07 9.29
CA SER A 408 15.00 -20.17 9.19
C SER A 408 15.03 -19.43 7.85
N VAL A 409 15.73 -18.29 7.79
CA VAL A 409 16.01 -17.60 6.53
C VAL A 409 17.36 -18.07 6.00
N CYS A 410 17.42 -18.52 4.75
CA CYS A 410 18.68 -18.81 4.06
C CYS A 410 18.88 -17.85 2.88
N TRP A 411 20.14 -17.68 2.48
CA TRP A 411 20.51 -16.78 1.40
C TRP A 411 21.33 -17.53 0.36
N LYS A 412 20.84 -17.57 -0.87
CA LYS A 412 21.51 -18.17 -2.03
C LYS A 412 21.58 -17.13 -3.14
N ASP A 413 22.76 -16.87 -3.70
CA ASP A 413 22.97 -15.87 -4.76
C ASP A 413 22.39 -14.48 -4.42
N GLU A 414 22.57 -14.04 -3.16
CA GLU A 414 22.01 -12.81 -2.59
C GLU A 414 20.47 -12.72 -2.61
N GLN A 415 19.79 -13.85 -2.72
CA GLN A 415 18.34 -13.96 -2.70
C GLN A 415 17.89 -14.76 -1.48
N PRO A 416 16.89 -14.28 -0.72
CA PRO A 416 16.44 -14.99 0.46
C PRO A 416 15.40 -16.06 0.12
N GLU A 417 15.46 -17.17 0.84
CA GLU A 417 14.42 -18.20 0.90
C GLU A 417 14.10 -18.50 2.37
N ILE A 418 12.90 -19.04 2.61
CA ILE A 418 12.49 -19.53 3.93
C ILE A 418 12.67 -21.05 3.93
N LEU A 419 13.50 -21.57 4.82
CA LEU A 419 13.63 -23.00 5.05
C LEU A 419 12.66 -23.42 6.14
N VAL A 420 11.85 -24.45 5.88
CA VAL A 420 10.99 -25.11 6.86
C VAL A 420 11.38 -26.59 6.90
N ASP A 421 11.99 -27.03 7.99
CA ASP A 421 12.61 -28.36 8.13
C ASP A 421 13.53 -28.74 6.95
N GLY A 422 14.27 -27.75 6.45
CA GLY A 422 15.19 -27.89 5.32
C GLY A 422 14.54 -27.78 3.93
N LYS A 423 13.20 -27.75 3.82
CA LYS A 423 12.50 -27.50 2.54
C LYS A 423 12.47 -25.99 2.24
N PRO A 424 12.94 -25.52 1.08
CA PRO A 424 12.92 -24.12 0.72
C PRO A 424 11.53 -23.67 0.23
N TYR A 425 11.15 -22.46 0.63
CA TYR A 425 9.98 -21.73 0.20
C TYR A 425 10.41 -20.34 -0.28
N LEU A 426 9.89 -19.91 -1.44
CA LEU A 426 10.04 -18.54 -1.89
C LEU A 426 9.29 -17.62 -0.90
N PRO A 427 9.85 -16.46 -0.52
CA PRO A 427 9.22 -15.56 0.46
C PRO A 427 8.09 -14.72 -0.17
N TYR A 428 7.21 -15.38 -0.94
CA TYR A 428 6.04 -14.79 -1.60
C TYR A 428 4.78 -15.34 -0.94
N THR A 429 4.00 -14.43 -0.36
CA THR A 429 2.95 -14.77 0.60
C THR A 429 1.63 -14.12 0.18
N TYR A 430 0.50 -14.80 0.43
CA TYR A 430 -0.80 -14.15 0.38
C TYR A 430 -1.20 -13.68 1.78
N HIS A 431 -1.58 -12.41 1.93
CA HIS A 431 -1.93 -11.81 3.22
C HIS A 431 -3.42 -11.52 3.28
N PHE A 432 -4.11 -12.21 4.17
CA PHE A 432 -5.56 -12.08 4.39
C PHE A 432 -5.93 -10.78 5.10
N SER A 433 -7.10 -10.19 4.81
CA SER A 433 -7.61 -9.03 5.54
C SER A 433 -7.72 -9.29 7.04
N GLY A 434 -7.79 -8.21 7.83
CA GLY A 434 -8.23 -8.31 9.23
C GLY A 434 -9.64 -8.91 9.36
N GLY A 435 -10.46 -8.89 8.29
CA GLY A 435 -11.77 -9.53 8.19
C GLY A 435 -11.74 -11.06 8.25
N PHE A 436 -10.58 -11.69 8.05
CA PHE A 436 -10.38 -13.15 8.12
C PHE A 436 -10.87 -13.76 9.45
N PHE A 437 -10.90 -12.98 10.53
CA PHE A 437 -11.42 -13.44 11.84
C PHE A 437 -12.90 -13.10 12.12
N HIS A 438 -13.58 -12.35 11.23
CA HIS A 438 -14.92 -11.78 11.52
C HIS A 438 -16.10 -12.61 11.01
N GLY A 439 -15.85 -13.68 10.27
CA GLY A 439 -16.92 -14.51 9.74
C GLY A 439 -16.55 -15.09 8.38
N PRO A 440 -17.52 -15.68 7.70
CA PRO A 440 -17.31 -16.58 6.59
C PRO A 440 -16.67 -15.85 5.40
N LEU A 441 -15.68 -16.52 4.87
CA LEU A 441 -14.42 -15.92 4.46
C LEU A 441 -14.47 -15.59 2.96
N PRO A 442 -14.69 -14.32 2.55
CA PRO A 442 -14.76 -13.96 1.12
C PRO A 442 -13.43 -14.19 0.39
N GLU A 443 -12.34 -14.27 1.13
CA GLU A 443 -10.97 -14.49 0.61
C GLU A 443 -10.64 -15.97 0.49
N LEU A 444 -11.37 -16.83 1.18
CA LEU A 444 -11.02 -18.25 1.28
C LEU A 444 -11.04 -18.99 -0.09
N PRO A 445 -11.86 -18.60 -1.08
CA PRO A 445 -11.72 -19.09 -2.46
C PRO A 445 -10.39 -18.73 -3.13
N ILE A 446 -9.72 -17.63 -2.74
CA ILE A 446 -8.40 -17.26 -3.30
C ILE A 446 -7.33 -18.28 -2.92
N VAL A 447 -7.54 -19.06 -1.86
CA VAL A 447 -6.62 -20.12 -1.43
C VAL A 447 -6.48 -21.15 -2.54
N ASP A 448 -7.57 -21.51 -3.22
CA ASP A 448 -7.53 -22.46 -4.33
C ASP A 448 -6.67 -21.92 -5.49
N ASP A 449 -6.71 -20.61 -5.74
CA ASP A 449 -5.89 -19.95 -6.76
C ASP A 449 -4.42 -19.81 -6.33
N CYS A 450 -4.17 -19.59 -5.04
CA CYS A 450 -2.82 -19.64 -4.46
C CYS A 450 -2.20 -21.04 -4.64
N VAL A 451 -2.94 -22.10 -4.27
CA VAL A 451 -2.50 -23.49 -4.40
C VAL A 451 -2.20 -23.84 -5.86
N LYS A 452 -3.10 -23.48 -6.79
CA LYS A 452 -2.86 -23.67 -8.24
C LYS A 452 -1.63 -22.92 -8.75
N SER A 453 -1.33 -21.77 -8.15
CA SER A 453 -0.16 -20.94 -8.46
C SER A 453 1.12 -21.40 -7.71
N GLY A 454 1.01 -22.44 -6.87
CA GLY A 454 2.11 -22.99 -6.08
C GLY A 454 2.54 -22.11 -4.91
N VAL A 455 1.61 -21.34 -4.36
CA VAL A 455 1.80 -20.42 -3.24
C VAL A 455 1.15 -21.01 -2.01
N HIS A 456 1.98 -21.29 -1.01
CA HIS A 456 1.58 -21.98 0.22
C HIS A 456 1.99 -21.19 1.48
N LEU A 457 2.53 -19.98 1.31
CA LEU A 457 2.80 -19.08 2.44
C LEU A 457 1.62 -18.14 2.61
N TYR A 458 1.10 -18.05 3.83
CA TYR A 458 -0.01 -17.19 4.18
C TYR A 458 0.31 -16.33 5.39
N MET A 459 -0.10 -15.06 5.36
CA MET A 459 -0.05 -14.18 6.52
C MET A 459 -1.47 -13.91 7.04
N ILE A 460 -1.61 -13.97 8.36
CA ILE A 460 -2.89 -13.80 9.06
C ILE A 460 -2.71 -12.75 10.18
N THR A 461 -3.55 -11.70 10.16
CA THR A 461 -3.52 -10.57 11.09
C THR A 461 -4.76 -10.49 11.98
N ASP A 462 -4.59 -10.35 13.30
CA ASP A 462 -5.68 -10.37 14.30
C ASP A 462 -6.15 -8.98 14.77
N GLU A 463 -5.86 -7.91 14.01
CA GLU A 463 -5.92 -6.48 14.40
C GLU A 463 -7.24 -6.05 15.10
N TYR A 464 -8.33 -6.80 14.94
CA TYR A 464 -9.67 -6.48 15.44
C TYR A 464 -10.24 -7.51 16.43
N PHE A 465 -9.38 -8.37 17.00
CA PHE A 465 -9.83 -9.57 17.70
C PHE A 465 -9.49 -9.67 19.20
N LEU A 466 -8.69 -8.73 19.74
CA LEU A 466 -8.22 -8.77 21.14
C LEU A 466 -9.34 -8.91 22.18
N ALA A 467 -10.50 -8.28 21.97
CA ALA A 467 -11.63 -8.40 22.91
C ALA A 467 -12.28 -9.79 22.93
N LYS A 468 -12.16 -10.56 21.84
CA LYS A 468 -12.69 -11.93 21.74
C LYS A 468 -11.70 -12.97 22.25
N VAL A 469 -10.40 -12.76 22.00
CA VAL A 469 -9.32 -13.64 22.49
C VAL A 469 -8.97 -13.39 23.94
N TRP A 470 -9.06 -12.15 24.42
CA TRP A 470 -8.72 -11.79 25.80
C TRP A 470 -9.84 -10.97 26.47
N PRO A 471 -11.04 -11.57 26.63
CA PRO A 471 -12.23 -10.87 27.11
C PRO A 471 -12.14 -10.40 28.57
N SER A 472 -11.37 -11.09 29.41
CA SER A 472 -11.13 -10.75 30.81
C SER A 472 -9.72 -11.14 31.24
N GLU A 473 -9.28 -10.64 32.40
CA GLU A 473 -7.91 -10.79 32.90
C GLU A 473 -7.41 -12.25 32.91
N ASP A 474 -8.20 -13.16 33.48
CA ASP A 474 -7.81 -14.56 33.70
C ASP A 474 -8.29 -15.54 32.61
N HIS A 475 -8.80 -15.04 31.48
CA HIS A 475 -9.38 -15.89 30.45
C HIS A 475 -8.87 -15.54 29.04
N PHE A 476 -8.15 -16.49 28.43
CA PHE A 476 -7.82 -16.49 27.02
C PHE A 476 -8.73 -17.46 26.25
N ASN A 477 -9.22 -17.03 25.08
CA ASN A 477 -10.04 -17.83 24.18
C ASN A 477 -9.40 -17.90 22.79
N PHE A 478 -8.64 -18.96 22.54
CA PHE A 478 -7.92 -19.17 21.28
C PHE A 478 -8.71 -19.95 20.22
N ALA A 479 -9.94 -20.38 20.52
CA ALA A 479 -10.77 -21.13 19.56
C ALA A 479 -10.94 -20.44 18.19
N PRO A 480 -10.99 -19.10 18.09
CA PRO A 480 -11.06 -18.43 16.79
C PRO A 480 -9.78 -18.55 15.95
N PHE A 481 -8.59 -18.53 16.56
CA PHE A 481 -7.34 -18.83 15.84
C PHE A 481 -7.40 -20.24 15.28
N ASP A 482 -7.82 -21.20 16.11
CA ASP A 482 -7.89 -22.59 15.72
C ASP A 482 -8.84 -22.80 14.53
N ALA A 483 -10.04 -22.20 14.58
CA ALA A 483 -11.03 -22.33 13.52
C ALA A 483 -10.51 -21.75 12.20
N CYS A 484 -9.90 -20.56 12.24
CA CYS A 484 -9.35 -19.88 11.07
C CYS A 484 -8.21 -20.69 10.41
N ILE A 485 -7.25 -21.17 11.21
CA ILE A 485 -6.11 -21.93 10.68
C ILE A 485 -6.56 -23.30 10.13
N ARG A 486 -7.48 -23.99 10.81
CA ARG A 486 -8.05 -25.25 10.29
C ARG A 486 -8.86 -25.06 9.02
N ALA A 487 -9.56 -23.92 8.88
CA ALA A 487 -10.28 -23.60 7.66
C ALA A 487 -9.33 -23.38 6.47
N LEU A 488 -8.19 -22.71 6.70
CA LEU A 488 -7.12 -22.59 5.71
C LEU A 488 -6.55 -23.97 5.34
N LEU A 489 -6.16 -24.77 6.33
CA LEU A 489 -5.59 -26.11 6.12
C LEU A 489 -6.55 -27.11 5.47
N GLY A 490 -7.86 -26.90 5.64
CA GLY A 490 -8.88 -27.68 4.94
C GLY A 490 -8.89 -27.46 3.43
N ARG A 491 -8.33 -26.33 2.95
CA ARG A 491 -8.16 -26.02 1.52
C ARG A 491 -6.73 -26.21 1.02
N ASP A 492 -5.75 -25.78 1.81
CA ASP A 492 -4.32 -26.02 1.53
C ASP A 492 -3.65 -26.80 2.67
N PRO A 493 -3.55 -28.13 2.56
CA PRO A 493 -2.84 -28.95 3.55
C PRO A 493 -1.33 -28.66 3.64
N GLU A 494 -0.72 -27.99 2.65
CA GLU A 494 0.70 -27.59 2.66
C GLU A 494 0.94 -26.19 3.23
N ALA A 495 -0.13 -25.49 3.64
CA ALA A 495 -0.05 -24.11 4.09
C ALA A 495 0.96 -23.92 5.23
N LYS A 496 1.78 -22.87 5.09
CA LYS A 496 2.66 -22.33 6.11
C LYS A 496 2.21 -20.93 6.49
N VAL A 497 2.09 -20.69 7.77
CA VAL A 497 1.41 -19.52 8.34
C VAL A 497 2.42 -18.62 9.05
N ILE A 498 2.37 -17.35 8.68
CA ILE A 498 2.97 -16.21 9.36
C ILE A 498 1.84 -15.54 10.14
N LEU A 499 1.94 -15.51 11.47
CA LEU A 499 0.93 -14.90 12.33
C LEU A 499 1.38 -13.53 12.83
N THR A 500 0.49 -12.54 12.81
CA THR A 500 0.77 -11.21 13.37
C THR A 500 -0.20 -10.88 14.52
N PRO A 501 0.10 -11.36 15.74
CA PRO A 501 -0.77 -11.11 16.89
C PRO A 501 -0.61 -9.67 17.41
N SER A 502 -1.74 -9.04 17.73
CA SER A 502 -1.84 -7.68 18.24
C SER A 502 -1.59 -7.65 19.74
N LEU A 503 -0.75 -6.70 20.16
CA LEU A 503 -0.37 -6.48 21.54
C LEU A 503 -0.97 -5.18 22.12
N ASN A 504 -1.98 -4.58 21.48
CA ASN A 504 -2.56 -3.28 21.87
C ASN A 504 -3.39 -3.25 23.17
N MET A 505 -3.50 -4.37 23.87
CA MET A 505 -4.23 -4.56 25.13
C MET A 505 -5.75 -4.32 25.06
N PRO A 506 -6.58 -5.22 25.62
CA PRO A 506 -8.03 -5.10 25.62
C PRO A 506 -8.53 -3.96 26.52
N ALA A 507 -9.76 -3.50 26.28
CA ALA A 507 -10.33 -2.34 26.98
C ALA A 507 -10.37 -2.47 28.52
N TRP A 508 -10.48 -3.69 29.07
CA TRP A 508 -10.43 -3.90 30.52
C TRP A 508 -9.04 -3.59 31.09
N TRP A 509 -7.97 -3.92 30.36
CA TRP A 509 -6.59 -3.64 30.77
C TRP A 509 -6.34 -2.13 30.79
N GLN A 510 -6.82 -1.43 29.76
CA GLN A 510 -6.71 0.03 29.65
C GLN A 510 -7.40 0.75 30.82
N ARG A 511 -8.56 0.23 31.29
CA ARG A 511 -9.26 0.75 32.47
C ARG A 511 -8.52 0.45 33.78
N LYS A 512 -7.87 -0.72 33.88
CA LYS A 512 -7.12 -1.13 35.07
C LYS A 512 -5.80 -0.37 35.22
N TYR A 513 -5.12 -0.07 34.10
CA TYR A 513 -3.81 0.58 34.08
C TYR A 513 -3.80 1.90 33.28
N PRO A 514 -4.58 2.92 33.68
CA PRO A 514 -4.72 4.16 32.90
C PRO A 514 -3.44 5.02 32.84
N GLY A 515 -2.47 4.80 33.74
CA GLY A 515 -1.15 5.46 33.72
C GLY A 515 -0.16 4.85 32.72
N GLU A 516 -0.48 3.65 32.19
CA GLU A 516 0.36 2.88 31.28
C GLU A 516 -0.09 3.00 29.81
N ILE A 517 -1.11 3.82 29.53
CA ILE A 517 -1.67 4.12 28.20
C ILE A 517 -1.10 5.44 27.68
N ILE A 518 -0.82 5.52 26.38
CA ILE A 518 -0.35 6.75 25.73
C ILE A 518 -1.29 7.92 26.04
N ARG A 519 -0.71 9.06 26.41
CA ARG A 519 -1.47 10.31 26.61
C ARG A 519 -0.99 11.42 25.69
N SER A 520 -1.95 12.21 25.19
CA SER A 520 -1.65 13.45 24.49
C SER A 520 -1.16 14.52 25.47
N PHE A 521 -0.44 15.52 24.96
CA PHE A 521 -0.03 16.67 25.76
C PHE A 521 -1.23 17.50 26.21
N ASP A 522 -1.34 17.72 27.53
CA ASP A 522 -2.15 18.76 28.16
C ASP A 522 -1.59 18.99 29.58
N PRO A 523 -1.22 20.22 29.95
CA PRO A 523 -0.81 20.56 31.31
C PRO A 523 -1.81 20.14 32.41
N ALA A 524 -3.09 19.99 32.07
CA ALA A 524 -4.16 19.56 32.98
C ALA A 524 -4.43 18.04 32.99
N GLY A 525 -3.60 17.23 32.30
CA GLY A 525 -3.68 15.76 32.34
C GLY A 525 -4.36 15.14 31.11
N GLY A 526 -3.72 15.31 29.95
CA GLY A 526 -4.28 15.16 28.59
C GLY A 526 -5.00 13.86 28.25
N ARG A 527 -5.55 13.83 27.03
CA ARG A 527 -6.50 12.79 26.60
C ARG A 527 -5.80 11.44 26.52
N ALA A 528 -6.39 10.44 27.18
CA ALA A 528 -5.97 9.06 27.04
C ALA A 528 -6.23 8.56 25.61
N GLY A 529 -5.21 7.95 25.02
CA GLY A 529 -5.31 7.21 23.76
C GLY A 529 -5.95 5.83 23.95
N LYS A 530 -5.74 4.95 22.96
CA LYS A 530 -6.23 3.55 22.97
C LYS A 530 -5.10 2.52 22.97
N TYR A 531 -3.85 2.97 23.07
CA TYR A 531 -2.67 2.14 22.92
C TYR A 531 -1.78 2.22 24.16
N PRO A 532 -1.14 1.11 24.55
CA PRO A 532 -0.16 1.11 25.63
C PRO A 532 1.03 2.01 25.29
N SER A 533 1.60 2.65 26.30
CA SER A 533 2.86 3.36 26.14
C SER A 533 3.98 2.33 25.86
N PRO A 534 4.84 2.54 24.85
CA PRO A 534 6.01 1.69 24.66
C PRO A 534 7.00 1.71 25.85
N ALA A 535 6.90 2.71 26.72
CA ALA A 535 7.62 2.76 27.99
C ALA A 535 7.02 1.86 29.09
N SER A 536 5.82 1.30 28.89
CA SER A 536 5.12 0.54 29.92
C SER A 536 5.77 -0.83 30.19
N GLY A 537 6.36 -0.97 31.38
CA GLY A 537 6.83 -2.27 31.88
C GLY A 537 5.67 -3.24 32.17
N GLN A 538 4.52 -2.71 32.61
CA GLN A 538 3.33 -3.51 32.87
C GLN A 538 2.76 -4.10 31.57
N TRP A 539 2.70 -3.30 30.51
CA TRP A 539 2.30 -3.75 29.18
C TRP A 539 3.19 -4.87 28.66
N ARG A 540 4.52 -4.70 28.75
CA ARG A 540 5.49 -5.73 28.34
C ARG A 540 5.26 -7.04 29.08
N LYS A 541 5.11 -6.98 30.41
CA LYS A 541 4.83 -8.16 31.25
C LYS A 541 3.55 -8.88 30.84
N ASP A 542 2.44 -8.15 30.73
CA ASP A 542 1.14 -8.77 30.46
C ASP A 542 1.01 -9.23 29.00
N GLY A 543 1.64 -8.51 28.07
CA GLY A 543 1.78 -8.91 26.67
C GLY A 543 2.61 -10.17 26.50
N VAL A 544 3.69 -10.34 27.27
CA VAL A 544 4.45 -11.60 27.31
C VAL A 544 3.60 -12.74 27.83
N ALA A 545 2.79 -12.53 28.86
CA ALA A 545 1.89 -13.57 29.37
C ALA A 545 0.88 -14.02 28.29
N TYR A 546 0.27 -13.07 27.58
CA TYR A 546 -0.62 -13.36 26.44
C TYR A 546 0.10 -14.11 25.32
N LEU A 547 1.22 -13.56 24.83
CA LEU A 547 1.97 -14.14 23.71
C LEU A 547 2.48 -15.55 24.03
N SER A 548 2.95 -15.78 25.26
CA SER A 548 3.39 -17.09 25.72
C SER A 548 2.24 -18.09 25.80
N ALA A 549 1.07 -17.66 26.29
CA ALA A 549 -0.12 -18.52 26.33
C ALA A 549 -0.59 -18.90 24.92
N LEU A 550 -0.59 -17.95 23.99
CA LEU A 550 -0.92 -18.18 22.58
C LEU A 550 0.03 -19.18 21.93
N LEU A 551 1.34 -18.97 22.06
CA LEU A 551 2.36 -19.85 21.47
C LEU A 551 2.30 -21.26 22.06
N LYS A 552 2.09 -21.39 23.38
CA LYS A 552 1.91 -22.68 24.03
C LYS A 552 0.66 -23.41 23.53
N HIS A 553 -0.46 -22.69 23.38
CA HIS A 553 -1.69 -23.25 22.80
C HIS A 553 -1.47 -23.74 21.37
N MET A 554 -0.81 -22.92 20.54
CA MET A 554 -0.51 -23.26 19.15
C MET A 554 0.44 -24.46 19.04
N GLU A 555 1.47 -24.55 19.88
CA GLU A 555 2.40 -25.69 19.88
C GLU A 555 1.69 -27.02 20.17
N GLN A 556 0.64 -26.98 20.98
CA GLN A 556 -0.17 -28.14 21.37
C GLN A 556 -1.29 -28.47 20.38
N SER A 557 -1.52 -27.62 19.38
CA SER A 557 -2.57 -27.80 18.40
C SER A 557 -2.22 -28.83 17.32
N ASP A 558 -3.24 -29.33 16.63
CA ASP A 558 -3.13 -30.21 15.46
C ASP A 558 -2.57 -29.51 14.21
N TYR A 559 -2.47 -28.17 14.23
CA TYR A 559 -1.93 -27.36 13.14
C TYR A 559 -0.55 -26.76 13.44
N ALA A 560 0.06 -27.06 14.59
CA ALA A 560 1.30 -26.44 15.06
C ALA A 560 2.41 -26.41 14.00
N HIS A 561 2.57 -27.50 13.25
CA HIS A 561 3.61 -27.66 12.24
C HIS A 561 3.46 -26.77 10.99
N SER A 562 2.32 -26.10 10.84
CA SER A 562 2.10 -25.10 9.81
C SER A 562 2.50 -23.70 10.23
N ILE A 563 2.66 -23.41 11.52
CA ILE A 563 3.10 -22.10 11.99
C ILE A 563 4.61 -22.00 11.82
N ILE A 564 5.09 -21.03 11.03
CA ILE A 564 6.53 -20.87 10.73
C ILE A 564 7.11 -19.56 11.26
N ALA A 565 6.25 -18.57 11.50
CA ALA A 565 6.68 -17.26 11.96
C ALA A 565 5.60 -16.59 12.82
N VAL A 566 6.05 -15.80 13.79
CA VAL A 566 5.18 -14.90 14.56
C VAL A 566 5.82 -13.52 14.59
N LEU A 567 5.10 -12.53 14.09
CA LEU A 567 5.54 -11.13 14.02
C LEU A 567 4.71 -10.33 15.03
N PRO A 568 5.19 -10.12 16.26
CA PRO A 568 4.42 -9.42 17.28
C PRO A 568 4.21 -7.96 16.91
N SER A 569 2.95 -7.53 16.89
CA SER A 569 2.58 -6.23 16.36
C SER A 569 1.85 -5.37 17.39
N ALA A 570 2.07 -4.06 17.37
CA ALA A 570 1.54 -3.14 18.36
C ALA A 570 1.37 -1.72 17.81
N LEU A 571 0.72 -0.88 18.61
CA LEU A 571 0.45 0.53 18.37
C LEU A 571 -0.46 0.78 17.17
N GLN A 572 -0.39 1.97 16.59
CA GLN A 572 -1.26 2.36 15.49
C GLN A 572 -1.08 1.42 14.31
N THR A 573 -2.21 0.99 13.75
CA THR A 573 -2.28 0.13 12.56
C THR A 573 -1.40 -1.12 12.64
N ILE A 574 -1.09 -1.58 13.86
CA ILE A 574 -0.18 -2.70 14.18
C ILE A 574 1.27 -2.53 13.68
N GLU A 575 1.67 -1.30 13.34
CA GLU A 575 2.95 -1.01 12.66
C GLU A 575 4.04 -0.43 13.56
N TRP A 576 3.86 -0.48 14.89
CA TRP A 576 4.79 0.11 15.87
C TRP A 576 4.95 1.64 15.77
N ILE A 577 3.92 2.30 15.24
CA ILE A 577 3.88 3.75 15.05
C ILE A 577 3.15 4.45 16.21
N TYR A 578 3.75 5.51 16.76
CA TYR A 578 3.07 6.38 17.74
C TYR A 578 1.92 7.18 17.10
N LEU A 579 0.76 7.22 17.77
CA LEU A 579 -0.38 8.07 17.38
C LEU A 579 -0.31 9.46 18.07
N PRO A 580 -0.71 10.57 17.40
CA PRO A 580 -1.03 10.67 15.98
C PRO A 580 0.21 10.89 15.11
N ILE A 581 0.25 10.21 13.96
CA ILE A 581 1.28 10.42 12.92
C ILE A 581 1.35 11.89 12.48
N GLN A 582 0.19 12.55 12.38
CA GLN A 582 0.09 13.96 12.02
C GLN A 582 -0.24 14.81 13.25
N ILE A 583 0.78 15.43 13.82
CA ILE A 583 0.60 16.46 14.86
C ILE A 583 0.12 17.74 14.18
N ARG A 584 -1.15 18.12 14.41
CA ARG A 584 -1.77 19.32 13.86
C ARG A 584 -1.72 20.47 14.85
N THR A 585 -1.86 20.19 16.14
CA THR A 585 -1.69 21.14 17.24
C THR A 585 -0.74 20.58 18.31
N PRO A 586 -0.12 21.43 19.14
CA PRO A 586 0.69 20.98 20.28
C PRO A 586 0.01 19.91 21.15
N SER A 587 -1.31 20.05 21.36
CA SER A 587 -2.14 19.12 22.14
C SER A 587 -2.32 17.72 21.52
N ASP A 588 -1.89 17.52 20.27
CA ASP A 588 -1.89 16.21 19.62
C ASP A 588 -0.64 15.37 19.97
N MET A 589 0.44 16.00 20.45
CA MET A 589 1.73 15.31 20.69
C MET A 589 1.55 14.19 21.73
N SER A 590 1.99 12.98 21.39
CA SER A 590 2.18 11.87 22.33
C SER A 590 3.67 11.73 22.67
N ASP A 591 4.10 11.03 23.71
CA ASP A 591 3.36 10.29 24.72
C ASP A 591 3.77 10.88 26.07
N TYR A 592 2.83 11.53 26.73
CA TYR A 592 3.00 12.18 28.05
C TYR A 592 2.40 11.34 29.19
N SER A 593 2.29 10.03 29.02
CA SER A 593 1.83 9.10 30.05
C SER A 593 2.75 9.07 31.27
N GLU A 594 2.22 8.59 32.40
CA GLU A 594 3.00 8.38 33.62
C GLU A 594 4.13 7.36 33.40
N ALA A 595 3.86 6.33 32.60
CA ALA A 595 4.88 5.36 32.18
C ALA A 595 6.03 6.01 31.41
N SER A 596 5.72 6.83 30.40
CA SER A 596 6.71 7.57 29.61
C SER A 596 7.56 8.48 30.50
N LEU A 597 6.93 9.25 31.40
CA LEU A 597 7.64 10.16 32.31
C LEU A 597 8.57 9.40 33.26
N ARG A 598 8.08 8.32 33.85
CA ARG A 598 8.83 7.49 34.79
C ARG A 598 10.05 6.86 34.13
N GLU A 599 9.90 6.24 32.96
CA GLU A 599 11.02 5.61 32.26
C GLU A 599 11.97 6.65 31.63
N PHE A 600 11.47 7.81 31.20
CA PHE A 600 12.33 8.90 30.74
C PHE A 600 13.29 9.36 31.84
N ARG A 601 12.78 9.56 33.06
CA ARG A 601 13.63 9.92 34.22
C ARG A 601 14.68 8.86 34.52
N LYS A 602 14.33 7.57 34.41
CA LYS A 602 15.30 6.46 34.57
C LYS A 602 16.36 6.48 33.46
N PHE A 603 15.96 6.68 32.21
CA PHE A 603 16.88 6.78 31.07
C PHE A 603 17.88 7.93 31.28
N ILE A 604 17.40 9.12 31.66
CA ILE A 604 18.27 10.28 31.92
C ILE A 604 19.21 10.02 33.12
N ARG A 605 18.71 9.40 34.19
CA ARG A 605 19.55 9.03 35.34
C ARG A 605 20.66 8.07 34.93
N GLY A 606 20.36 7.07 34.11
CA GLY A 606 21.37 6.14 33.59
C GLY A 606 22.34 6.77 32.60
N LYS A 607 21.89 7.71 31.76
CA LYS A 607 22.73 8.37 30.76
C LYS A 607 23.77 9.31 31.38
N TYR A 608 23.41 10.03 32.43
CA TYR A 608 24.29 11.04 33.03
C TYR A 608 24.96 10.60 34.33
N GLU A 609 24.32 9.71 35.11
CA GLU A 609 24.72 9.19 36.43
C GLU A 609 24.93 10.26 37.53
N ASP A 610 25.57 11.38 37.20
CA ASP A 610 25.84 12.53 38.04
C ASP A 610 24.92 13.72 37.66
N ILE A 611 24.23 14.26 38.67
CA ILE A 611 23.34 15.40 38.52
C ILE A 611 24.08 16.69 38.12
N ALA A 612 25.34 16.86 38.53
CA ALA A 612 26.14 18.02 38.14
C ALA A 612 26.41 18.03 36.62
N VAL A 613 26.63 16.85 36.03
CA VAL A 613 26.77 16.68 34.58
C VAL A 613 25.45 17.01 33.88
N LEU A 614 24.32 16.47 34.37
CA LEU A 614 22.99 16.79 33.82
C LEU A 614 22.75 18.30 33.81
N ARG A 615 22.90 18.96 34.97
CA ARG A 615 22.65 20.41 35.12
C ARG A 615 23.52 21.24 34.19
N LYS A 616 24.77 20.84 33.99
CA LYS A 616 25.69 21.48 33.05
C LYS A 616 25.23 21.31 31.60
N VAL A 617 24.91 20.08 31.19
CA VAL A 617 24.50 19.77 29.80
C VAL A 617 23.14 20.39 29.47
N TYR A 618 22.18 20.34 30.40
CA TYR A 618 20.84 20.91 30.22
C TYR A 618 20.80 22.43 30.44
N ARG A 619 21.92 23.03 30.87
CA ARG A 619 22.02 24.46 31.25
C ARG A 619 20.91 24.89 32.21
N SER A 620 20.62 24.03 33.18
CA SER A 620 19.55 24.23 34.15
C SER A 620 20.04 23.84 35.53
N PRO A 621 20.30 24.82 36.43
CA PRO A 621 20.72 24.51 37.81
C PRO A 621 19.62 23.79 38.61
N GLU A 622 18.36 23.95 38.20
CA GLU A 622 17.20 23.31 38.82
C GLU A 622 16.89 21.92 38.25
N ALA A 623 17.66 21.44 37.26
CA ALA A 623 17.45 20.09 36.74
C ALA A 623 17.69 19.06 37.85
N ASP A 624 16.74 18.15 38.00
CA ASP A 624 16.74 17.11 39.03
C ASP A 624 16.13 15.83 38.45
N PHE A 625 16.75 14.68 38.69
CA PHE A 625 16.34 13.41 38.09
C PHE A 625 14.91 13.00 38.49
N ASP A 626 14.44 13.39 39.68
CA ASP A 626 13.14 12.98 40.21
C ASP A 626 12.01 13.91 39.78
N THR A 627 12.31 15.16 39.39
CA THR A 627 11.30 16.15 38.99
C THR A 627 11.32 16.52 37.51
N LEU A 628 12.31 16.06 36.74
CA LEU A 628 12.47 16.39 35.32
C LEU A 628 11.18 16.12 34.52
N PRO A 629 10.65 17.09 33.76
CA PRO A 629 9.49 16.89 32.90
C PRO A 629 9.89 16.35 31.52
N ILE A 630 8.95 15.71 30.83
CA ILE A 630 9.05 15.51 29.37
C ILE A 630 9.04 16.90 28.70
N PRO A 631 9.89 17.17 27.69
CA PRO A 631 9.88 18.44 26.96
C PRO A 631 8.49 18.79 26.38
N SER A 632 8.12 20.06 26.42
CA SER A 632 6.84 20.51 25.86
C SER A 632 6.84 20.41 24.32
N PRO A 633 5.67 20.30 23.67
CA PRO A 633 5.59 20.22 22.22
C PRO A 633 6.24 21.42 21.52
N GLU A 634 6.18 22.63 22.10
CA GLU A 634 6.82 23.81 21.55
C GLU A 634 8.34 23.63 21.46
N LYS A 635 8.96 23.06 22.49
CA LYS A 635 10.40 22.74 22.50
C LYS A 635 10.73 21.63 21.50
N ILE A 636 9.89 20.60 21.42
CA ILE A 636 10.06 19.49 20.46
C ILE A 636 9.94 20.00 19.02
N LEU A 637 9.11 21.00 18.74
CA LEU A 637 8.90 21.53 17.38
C LEU A 637 9.87 22.67 17.02
N ALA A 638 10.57 23.26 18.01
CA ALA A 638 11.51 24.36 17.79
C ALA A 638 12.82 23.94 17.10
N SER A 639 13.67 24.91 16.79
CA SER A 639 15.02 24.78 16.24
C SER A 639 15.85 26.01 16.62
N GLU A 640 17.14 25.83 16.86
CA GLU A 640 18.06 26.92 17.22
C GLU A 640 18.86 27.44 16.01
N ILE A 641 19.07 26.63 14.98
CA ILE A 641 19.90 26.95 13.80
C ILE A 641 19.13 26.65 12.52
N GLY A 642 18.21 27.54 12.12
CA GLY A 642 17.39 27.37 10.90
C GLY A 642 16.55 26.08 10.95
N ALA A 643 16.88 25.07 10.14
CA ALA A 643 16.25 23.76 10.17
C ALA A 643 16.83 22.80 11.23
N PHE A 644 17.94 23.16 11.88
CA PHE A 644 18.68 22.31 12.79
C PHE A 644 18.54 22.70 14.26
N ARG A 645 18.82 21.72 15.11
CA ARG A 645 18.93 21.85 16.57
C ARG A 645 20.37 22.09 16.97
N ASP A 646 20.58 22.90 18.00
CA ASP A 646 21.88 23.04 18.65
C ASP A 646 21.92 22.16 19.92
N PRO A 647 22.66 21.03 19.93
CA PRO A 647 22.74 20.16 21.10
C PRO A 647 23.24 20.88 22.34
N SER A 648 24.07 21.91 22.21
CA SER A 648 24.57 22.70 23.35
C SER A 648 23.49 23.56 24.02
N LEU A 649 22.33 23.73 23.37
CA LEU A 649 21.17 24.50 23.86
C LEU A 649 19.97 23.61 24.16
N CYS A 650 19.75 22.55 23.39
CA CYS A 650 18.53 21.74 23.45
C CYS A 650 18.75 20.23 23.63
N GLN A 651 19.88 19.80 24.23
CA GLN A 651 20.16 18.37 24.46
C GLN A 651 18.99 17.61 25.12
N HIS A 652 18.24 18.26 26.02
CA HIS A 652 17.06 17.69 26.66
C HIS A 652 15.95 17.24 25.68
N VAL A 653 15.82 17.89 24.52
CA VAL A 653 14.90 17.47 23.45
C VAL A 653 15.47 16.27 22.70
N ILE A 654 16.76 16.31 22.35
CA ILE A 654 17.44 15.22 21.64
C ILE A 654 17.40 13.94 22.48
N ASP A 655 17.67 14.04 23.78
CA ASP A 655 17.62 12.91 24.71
C ASP A 655 16.20 12.32 24.83
N TYR A 656 15.16 13.16 24.80
CA TYR A 656 13.78 12.67 24.79
C TYR A 656 13.42 11.95 23.47
N LEU A 657 13.85 12.49 22.33
CA LEU A 657 13.64 11.83 21.02
C LEU A 657 14.42 10.50 20.95
N GLU A 658 15.64 10.46 21.48
CA GLU A 658 16.42 9.23 21.62
C GLU A 658 15.70 8.21 22.50
N PHE A 659 15.31 8.59 23.71
CA PHE A 659 14.53 7.78 24.64
C PHE A 659 13.29 7.20 23.97
N ARG A 660 12.47 8.04 23.34
CA ARG A 660 11.20 7.65 22.71
C ARG A 660 11.40 6.57 21.66
N ASN A 661 12.40 6.72 20.78
CA ASN A 661 12.68 5.73 19.74
C ASN A 661 13.32 4.46 20.33
N LEU A 662 14.17 4.62 21.35
CA LEU A 662 14.80 3.49 22.03
C LEU A 662 13.77 2.58 22.69
N VAL A 663 12.87 3.13 23.52
CA VAL A 663 11.88 2.30 24.24
C VAL A 663 10.89 1.62 23.31
N CYS A 664 10.59 2.21 22.15
CA CYS A 664 9.77 1.56 21.12
C CYS A 664 10.47 0.33 20.54
N ALA A 665 11.72 0.49 20.11
CA ALA A 665 12.52 -0.62 19.59
C ALA A 665 12.79 -1.70 20.65
N GLU A 666 13.05 -1.32 21.90
CA GLU A 666 13.24 -2.27 23.00
C GLU A 666 11.98 -3.07 23.30
N ALA A 667 10.80 -2.45 23.25
CA ALA A 667 9.53 -3.16 23.39
C ALA A 667 9.32 -4.18 22.25
N LEU A 668 9.57 -3.78 21.00
CA LEU A 668 9.52 -4.71 19.85
C LEU A 668 10.47 -5.90 20.04
N LEU A 669 11.73 -5.61 20.37
CA LEU A 669 12.76 -6.64 20.58
C LEU A 669 12.41 -7.57 21.75
N HIS A 670 11.80 -7.03 22.80
CA HIS A 670 11.35 -7.83 23.94
C HIS A 670 10.34 -8.91 23.51
N PHE A 671 9.34 -8.54 22.69
CA PHE A 671 8.37 -9.53 22.20
C PHE A 671 8.97 -10.48 21.16
N CYS A 672 9.88 -10.03 20.29
CA CYS A 672 10.57 -10.92 19.36
C CYS A 672 11.39 -12.00 20.09
N ARG A 673 12.11 -11.60 21.17
CA ARG A 673 12.82 -12.57 22.03
C ARG A 673 11.86 -13.55 22.68
N GLN A 674 10.69 -13.08 23.12
CA GLN A 674 9.67 -13.98 23.68
C GLN A 674 9.19 -15.01 22.65
N VAL A 675 9.05 -14.66 21.37
CA VAL A 675 8.72 -15.64 20.31
C VAL A 675 9.81 -16.72 20.22
N LYS A 676 11.08 -16.31 20.23
CA LYS A 676 12.22 -17.26 20.19
C LYS A 676 12.26 -18.16 21.43
N GLU A 677 12.10 -17.59 22.62
CA GLU A 677 12.10 -18.35 23.87
C GLU A 677 10.95 -19.36 23.93
N SER A 678 9.72 -18.92 23.68
CA SER A 678 8.52 -19.77 23.72
C SER A 678 8.51 -20.87 22.66
N SER A 679 9.19 -20.69 21.53
CA SER A 679 9.26 -21.68 20.45
C SER A 679 10.53 -22.55 20.49
N GLY A 680 11.43 -22.34 21.46
CA GLY A 680 12.74 -22.99 21.47
C GLY A 680 13.62 -22.62 20.26
N GLY A 681 13.44 -21.41 19.71
CA GLY A 681 14.16 -20.91 18.54
C GLY A 681 13.66 -21.45 17.19
N LYS A 682 12.58 -22.24 17.17
CA LYS A 682 12.05 -22.89 15.96
C LYS A 682 11.30 -21.95 15.02
N LEU A 683 10.64 -20.92 15.54
CA LEU A 683 9.87 -19.98 14.73
C LEU A 683 10.71 -18.77 14.31
N LEU A 684 10.45 -18.26 13.11
CA LEU A 684 10.92 -16.94 12.70
C LEU A 684 10.20 -15.85 13.50
N SER A 685 10.88 -14.74 13.78
CA SER A 685 10.24 -13.58 14.41
C SER A 685 10.63 -12.27 13.72
N GLY A 686 9.85 -11.23 13.94
CA GLY A 686 9.93 -10.01 13.17
C GLY A 686 8.81 -9.03 13.45
N SER A 687 8.72 -7.95 12.68
CA SER A 687 7.60 -7.01 12.76
C SER A 687 7.61 -6.00 11.59
N TYR A 688 6.60 -5.13 11.55
CA TYR A 688 6.65 -3.87 10.82
C TYR A 688 7.61 -2.90 11.52
N PHE A 689 8.65 -2.41 10.83
CA PHE A 689 9.60 -1.44 11.39
C PHE A 689 10.48 -0.76 10.33
N GLY A 690 11.10 0.39 10.70
CA GLY A 690 12.18 1.00 9.91
C GLY A 690 11.78 1.98 8.80
N TYR A 691 10.64 2.67 8.93
CA TYR A 691 9.94 3.45 7.89
C TYR A 691 10.63 4.79 7.58
N PHE A 692 11.92 4.77 7.25
CA PHE A 692 12.72 5.98 7.04
C PHE A 692 12.28 6.73 5.78
N LEU A 693 12.11 6.02 4.67
CA LEU A 693 11.78 6.63 3.38
C LEU A 693 10.36 7.22 3.36
N GLU A 694 9.47 6.71 4.22
CA GLU A 694 8.14 7.27 4.47
C GLU A 694 8.19 8.45 5.45
N HIS A 695 8.82 8.28 6.61
CA HIS A 695 8.75 9.28 7.69
C HIS A 695 9.79 10.41 7.61
N ILE A 696 10.89 10.25 6.87
CA ILE A 696 11.82 11.36 6.58
C ILE A 696 11.08 12.45 5.78
N PRO A 697 10.37 12.14 4.67
CA PRO A 697 9.54 13.11 3.95
C PRO A 697 8.40 13.73 4.77
N HIS A 698 7.81 12.96 5.69
CA HIS A 698 6.69 13.41 6.53
C HIS A 698 7.12 14.07 7.84
N GLU A 699 8.42 14.27 8.05
CA GLU A 699 8.96 15.02 9.19
C GLU A 699 8.58 14.41 10.54
N ALA A 700 8.38 13.09 10.53
CA ALA A 700 7.86 12.34 11.65
C ALA A 700 8.82 11.25 12.10
N LEU A 701 9.97 11.03 11.44
CA LEU A 701 10.83 9.89 11.76
C LEU A 701 11.27 9.89 13.23
N ALA A 702 11.73 11.03 13.76
CA ALA A 702 12.11 11.14 15.17
C ALA A 702 10.92 11.01 16.14
N LEU A 703 9.69 11.18 15.67
CA LEU A 703 8.45 11.10 16.47
C LEU A 703 7.73 9.75 16.31
N SER A 704 8.04 8.97 15.26
CA SER A 704 7.32 7.76 14.89
C SER A 704 7.69 6.56 15.73
N GLY A 705 8.92 6.52 16.28
CA GLY A 705 9.47 5.38 17.03
C GLY A 705 10.43 4.51 16.23
N HIS A 706 10.69 4.82 14.94
CA HIS A 706 11.37 3.91 14.02
C HIS A 706 12.88 4.17 13.86
N VAL A 707 13.47 5.18 14.52
CA VAL A 707 14.88 5.58 14.28
C VAL A 707 15.88 4.43 14.56
N MET A 708 15.60 3.57 15.54
CA MET A 708 16.54 2.55 16.04
C MET A 708 16.59 1.27 15.17
N LEU A 709 16.51 1.42 13.84
CA LEU A 709 16.55 0.29 12.92
C LEU A 709 17.87 -0.49 13.00
N ASP A 710 18.99 0.19 13.26
CA ASP A 710 20.30 -0.42 13.45
C ASP A 710 20.36 -1.37 14.66
N LYS A 711 19.62 -1.08 15.74
CA LYS A 711 19.47 -1.97 16.90
C LYS A 711 18.59 -3.17 16.56
N VAL A 712 17.45 -2.91 15.90
CA VAL A 712 16.47 -3.96 15.57
C VAL A 712 17.06 -4.98 14.58
N VAL A 713 17.73 -4.51 13.52
CA VAL A 713 18.24 -5.39 12.46
C VAL A 713 19.39 -6.29 12.90
N LYS A 714 20.12 -5.92 13.95
CA LYS A 714 21.23 -6.72 14.50
C LYS A 714 20.79 -7.77 15.49
N ASP A 715 19.64 -7.59 16.11
CA ASP A 715 19.22 -8.50 17.15
C ASP A 715 18.98 -9.89 16.54
N PRO A 716 19.54 -10.96 17.12
CA PRO A 716 19.35 -12.32 16.62
C PRO A 716 17.90 -12.80 16.76
N ALA A 717 17.07 -12.15 17.59
CA ALA A 717 15.66 -12.50 17.70
C ALA A 717 14.81 -12.02 16.52
N VAL A 718 15.32 -11.11 15.68
CA VAL A 718 14.61 -10.60 14.51
C VAL A 718 15.14 -11.29 13.26
N ASP A 719 14.27 -11.93 12.48
CA ASP A 719 14.60 -12.54 11.18
C ASP A 719 13.95 -11.80 10.01
N ILE A 720 12.76 -11.23 10.24
CA ILE A 720 11.91 -10.61 9.23
C ILE A 720 11.60 -9.17 9.65
N LEU A 721 11.69 -8.21 8.72
CA LEU A 721 10.91 -6.97 8.85
C LEU A 721 10.12 -6.70 7.57
N CYS A 722 9.07 -5.90 7.72
CA CYS A 722 8.16 -5.57 6.63
C CYS A 722 7.69 -4.12 6.70
N ALA A 723 7.17 -3.63 5.58
CA ALA A 723 6.39 -2.39 5.49
C ALA A 723 5.55 -2.36 4.20
N PRO A 724 4.48 -1.55 4.17
CA PRO A 724 3.74 -1.24 2.95
C PRO A 724 4.62 -0.68 1.83
N ALA A 725 4.12 -0.76 0.60
CA ALA A 725 4.66 -0.02 -0.53
C ALA A 725 4.52 1.48 -0.25
N ASP A 726 5.58 2.25 -0.50
CA ASP A 726 5.64 3.70 -0.24
C ASP A 726 4.33 4.36 -0.72
N TYR A 727 3.61 5.00 0.22
CA TYR A 727 2.27 5.48 -0.05
C TYR A 727 2.29 6.54 -1.13
N LEU A 728 3.34 7.36 -1.19
CA LEU A 728 3.45 8.46 -2.14
C LEU A 728 3.87 8.00 -3.54
N PHE A 729 4.03 6.69 -3.78
CA PHE A 729 4.52 6.09 -5.04
C PHE A 729 3.50 5.13 -5.69
N ARG A 730 2.23 5.19 -5.28
CA ARG A 730 1.20 4.23 -5.74
C ARG A 730 0.49 4.58 -7.04
N MET A 731 0.67 5.79 -7.59
CA MET A 731 0.05 6.18 -8.87
C MET A 731 0.76 5.55 -10.07
N PRO A 732 0.10 5.23 -11.20
CA PRO A 732 0.71 4.54 -12.34
C PRO A 732 1.97 5.18 -12.95
N ASP A 733 2.10 6.50 -12.85
CA ASP A 733 3.20 7.32 -13.40
C ASP A 733 4.36 7.55 -12.41
N LEU A 734 4.28 6.94 -11.22
CA LEU A 734 5.29 7.00 -10.17
C LEU A 734 6.13 5.70 -10.16
N PRO A 735 7.35 5.71 -9.58
CA PRO A 735 8.11 4.49 -9.43
C PRO A 735 7.44 3.56 -8.40
N ALA A 736 7.83 2.29 -8.35
CA ALA A 736 7.70 1.50 -7.12
C ALA A 736 8.72 1.98 -6.09
N GLY A 737 8.42 1.85 -4.80
CA GLY A 737 9.37 2.21 -3.74
C GLY A 737 9.07 1.52 -2.41
N THR A 738 10.11 1.43 -1.59
CA THR A 738 10.07 0.87 -0.23
C THR A 738 9.91 1.99 0.80
N MET A 739 9.27 1.72 1.94
CA MET A 739 9.25 2.67 3.08
C MET A 739 10.52 2.62 3.93
N SER A 740 11.32 1.56 3.81
CA SER A 740 12.52 1.31 4.62
C SER A 740 13.78 1.24 3.75
N PRO A 741 14.99 1.47 4.32
CA PRO A 741 16.26 1.19 3.66
C PRO A 741 16.49 -0.33 3.60
N ALA A 742 15.69 -1.01 2.79
CA ALA A 742 15.52 -2.46 2.79
C ALA A 742 16.82 -3.23 2.49
N ASP A 743 17.77 -2.63 1.76
CA ASP A 743 19.07 -3.26 1.49
C ASP A 743 19.93 -3.40 2.75
N THR A 744 19.71 -2.56 3.77
CA THR A 744 20.31 -2.73 5.10
C THR A 744 20.00 -4.12 5.65
N LEU A 745 18.76 -4.59 5.51
CA LEU A 745 18.35 -5.90 6.03
C LEU A 745 19.07 -7.04 5.31
N ARG A 746 19.17 -6.96 3.97
CA ARG A 746 19.91 -7.95 3.18
C ARG A 746 21.37 -8.02 3.59
N LEU A 747 22.01 -6.87 3.86
CA LEU A 747 23.36 -6.87 4.40
C LEU A 747 23.38 -7.69 5.70
N HIS A 748 22.49 -7.40 6.66
CA HIS A 748 22.37 -8.11 7.94
C HIS A 748 21.73 -9.51 7.87
N LYS A 749 21.54 -10.06 6.67
CA LYS A 749 20.95 -11.37 6.42
C LYS A 749 19.54 -11.53 7.02
N LYS A 750 18.80 -10.42 7.15
CA LYS A 750 17.39 -10.37 7.57
C LYS A 750 16.49 -10.26 6.34
N LEU A 751 15.37 -10.99 6.35
CA LEU A 751 14.40 -10.98 5.25
C LEU A 751 13.60 -9.68 5.30
N TRP A 752 13.65 -8.91 4.22
CA TRP A 752 12.69 -7.84 3.97
C TRP A 752 11.48 -8.40 3.23
N ILE A 753 10.27 -8.10 3.74
CA ILE A 753 9.02 -8.37 3.04
C ILE A 753 8.32 -7.07 2.69
N GLN A 754 8.14 -6.85 1.40
CA GLN A 754 7.38 -5.72 0.87
C GLN A 754 5.88 -6.05 0.89
N GLU A 755 5.11 -5.31 1.69
CA GLU A 755 3.65 -5.42 1.66
C GLU A 755 3.10 -4.64 0.45
N ASP A 756 2.39 -5.34 -0.44
CA ASP A 756 1.70 -4.76 -1.59
C ASP A 756 0.18 -4.73 -1.32
N ASP A 757 -0.27 -3.73 -0.57
CA ASP A 757 -1.69 -3.35 -0.38
C ASP A 757 -2.13 -2.33 -1.46
N ILE A 758 -1.73 -2.59 -2.72
CA ILE A 758 -2.08 -1.73 -3.86
C ILE A 758 -3.56 -1.89 -4.18
N ARG A 759 -4.27 -0.76 -4.32
CA ARG A 759 -5.72 -0.73 -4.51
C ARG A 759 -6.06 -0.95 -5.99
N GLY A 760 -6.45 -2.16 -6.33
CA GLY A 760 -6.84 -2.52 -7.68
C GLY A 760 -8.21 -1.97 -8.13
N TYR A 761 -8.60 -2.32 -9.35
CA TYR A 761 -9.86 -1.87 -9.95
C TYR A 761 -11.13 -2.39 -9.26
N LEU A 762 -11.00 -3.49 -8.50
CA LEU A 762 -12.07 -4.06 -7.67
C LEU A 762 -12.16 -3.46 -6.25
N SER A 763 -11.16 -2.66 -5.84
CA SER A 763 -11.18 -2.01 -4.53
C SER A 763 -12.28 -0.94 -4.44
N ARG A 764 -12.82 -0.71 -3.24
CA ARG A 764 -13.81 0.36 -3.00
C ARG A 764 -13.23 1.74 -3.36
N LYS A 765 -14.07 2.66 -3.83
CA LYS A 765 -13.65 4.05 -4.11
C LYS A 765 -13.06 4.70 -2.87
N SER A 766 -13.69 4.55 -1.71
CA SER A 766 -13.27 5.12 -0.43
C SER A 766 -12.83 4.07 0.58
N TYR A 767 -11.75 4.40 1.30
CA TYR A 767 -11.18 3.56 2.34
C TYR A 767 -11.99 3.61 3.66
N PHE A 768 -12.54 4.78 3.99
CA PHE A 768 -13.31 4.99 5.23
C PHE A 768 -14.84 4.94 5.02
N GLY A 769 -15.30 4.48 3.86
CA GLY A 769 -16.73 4.26 3.60
C GLY A 769 -17.54 5.52 3.30
N THR A 770 -16.91 6.68 3.03
CA THR A 770 -17.61 7.85 2.48
C THR A 770 -17.42 7.89 0.96
N ASP A 771 -18.47 7.74 0.17
CA ASP A 771 -18.40 7.62 -1.31
C ASP A 771 -17.75 8.81 -2.05
N ASP A 772 -17.42 9.88 -1.35
CA ASP A 772 -16.90 11.13 -1.88
C ASP A 772 -15.35 11.20 -1.98
N GLN A 773 -14.63 10.17 -1.52
CA GLN A 773 -13.16 10.15 -1.52
C GLN A 773 -12.59 9.03 -2.39
N TYR A 774 -11.73 9.39 -3.36
CA TYR A 774 -10.90 8.43 -4.11
C TYR A 774 -9.76 7.92 -3.21
N SER A 775 -9.56 6.60 -3.09
CA SER A 775 -8.60 5.94 -2.17
C SER A 775 -7.18 5.88 -2.70
N HIS A 776 -6.18 6.16 -1.84
CA HIS A 776 -4.77 6.35 -2.27
C HIS A 776 -4.25 5.17 -3.10
N GLY A 777 -3.71 5.43 -4.30
CA GLY A 777 -3.22 4.40 -5.22
C GLY A 777 -4.28 3.57 -5.94
N LYS A 778 -5.57 3.90 -5.84
CA LYS A 778 -6.63 3.20 -6.59
C LYS A 778 -6.48 3.40 -8.11
N VAL A 779 -6.71 2.33 -8.88
CA VAL A 779 -6.93 2.37 -10.34
C VAL A 779 -8.35 1.91 -10.71
N ASP A 780 -8.79 2.20 -11.94
CA ASP A 780 -10.17 1.95 -12.37
C ASP A 780 -10.31 0.84 -13.43
N THR A 781 -9.21 0.28 -13.96
CA THR A 781 -9.26 -0.81 -14.95
C THR A 781 -8.35 -1.97 -14.65
N ALA A 782 -8.66 -3.14 -15.24
CA ALA A 782 -7.88 -4.36 -15.08
C ALA A 782 -6.45 -4.21 -15.61
N ILE A 783 -6.26 -3.50 -16.74
CA ILE A 783 -4.93 -3.27 -17.30
C ILE A 783 -4.08 -2.37 -16.41
N ASP A 784 -4.62 -1.25 -15.89
CA ASP A 784 -3.90 -0.39 -14.96
C ASP A 784 -3.48 -1.16 -13.69
N ASN A 785 -4.35 -2.04 -13.20
CA ASN A 785 -4.05 -2.89 -12.05
C ASN A 785 -2.91 -3.86 -12.34
N ALA A 786 -2.93 -4.51 -13.51
CA ALA A 786 -1.87 -5.41 -13.93
C ALA A 786 -0.51 -4.70 -14.03
N GLU A 787 -0.49 -3.51 -14.61
CA GLU A 787 0.75 -2.72 -14.78
C GLU A 787 1.32 -2.22 -13.45
N LEU A 788 0.45 -1.85 -12.50
CA LEU A 788 0.87 -1.52 -11.13
C LEU A 788 1.49 -2.74 -10.43
N LEU A 789 0.86 -3.91 -10.51
CA LEU A 789 1.37 -5.14 -9.90
C LEU A 789 2.71 -5.56 -10.54
N ARG A 790 2.84 -5.48 -11.87
CA ARG A 790 4.10 -5.72 -12.60
C ARG A 790 5.22 -4.81 -12.09
N ARG A 791 4.93 -3.53 -11.90
CA ARG A 791 5.90 -2.55 -11.39
C ARG A 791 6.38 -2.89 -9.96
N GLN A 792 5.45 -3.25 -9.07
CA GLN A 792 5.82 -3.65 -7.71
C GLN A 792 6.67 -4.92 -7.71
N TYR A 793 6.24 -5.94 -8.46
CA TYR A 793 7.01 -7.18 -8.62
C TYR A 793 8.39 -6.92 -9.21
N ALA A 794 8.52 -6.02 -10.19
CA ALA A 794 9.80 -5.66 -10.79
C ALA A 794 10.81 -5.15 -9.75
N LEU A 795 10.39 -4.25 -8.86
CA LEU A 795 11.25 -3.78 -7.76
C LEU A 795 11.65 -4.93 -6.85
N ASN A 796 10.67 -5.73 -6.39
CA ASN A 796 10.91 -6.82 -5.45
C ASN A 796 11.87 -7.86 -6.03
N ARG A 797 11.68 -8.24 -7.29
CA ARG A 797 12.53 -9.23 -7.97
C ARG A 797 13.93 -8.70 -8.27
N ALA A 798 14.05 -7.48 -8.78
CA ALA A 798 15.35 -6.87 -9.06
C ALA A 798 16.21 -6.75 -7.79
N GLN A 799 15.59 -6.34 -6.67
CA GLN A 799 16.28 -6.14 -5.39
C GLN A 799 16.40 -7.42 -4.53
N GLY A 800 15.67 -8.48 -4.89
CA GLY A 800 15.66 -9.75 -4.17
C GLY A 800 14.91 -9.68 -2.83
N TYR A 801 13.84 -8.90 -2.79
CA TYR A 801 12.94 -8.78 -1.64
C TYR A 801 11.90 -9.91 -1.64
N GLY A 802 11.45 -10.31 -0.44
CA GLY A 802 10.17 -11.00 -0.31
C GLY A 802 9.04 -10.00 -0.51
N PHE A 803 7.83 -10.49 -0.79
CA PHE A 803 6.65 -9.65 -0.83
C PHE A 803 5.39 -10.42 -0.46
N TRP A 804 4.36 -9.70 -0.01
CA TRP A 804 3.03 -10.27 0.11
C TRP A 804 1.97 -9.37 -0.50
N TRP A 805 0.95 -10.01 -1.06
CA TRP A 805 -0.24 -9.32 -1.54
C TRP A 805 -1.25 -9.22 -0.42
N TYR A 806 -1.49 -8.01 0.04
CA TYR A 806 -2.38 -7.77 1.15
C TYR A 806 -3.78 -7.41 0.66
N ASP A 807 -4.73 -8.32 0.85
CA ASP A 807 -6.14 -8.10 0.53
C ASP A 807 -6.83 -7.34 1.67
N LEU A 808 -6.39 -6.11 1.95
CA LEU A 808 -6.71 -5.36 3.17
C LEU A 808 -8.20 -5.35 3.59
N ASN A 809 -9.14 -5.33 2.63
CA ASN A 809 -10.59 -5.34 2.89
C ASN A 809 -11.33 -6.55 2.27
N GLY A 810 -10.59 -7.55 1.78
CA GLY A 810 -11.13 -8.71 1.07
C GLY A 810 -11.66 -8.40 -0.33
N GLY A 811 -11.32 -9.27 -1.26
CA GLY A 811 -11.84 -9.29 -2.62
C GLY A 811 -11.16 -8.33 -3.60
N TRP A 812 -10.01 -7.74 -3.24
CA TRP A 812 -9.22 -6.92 -4.17
C TRP A 812 -8.60 -7.77 -5.28
N PHE A 813 -8.37 -9.06 -5.02
CA PHE A 813 -7.78 -10.03 -5.95
C PHE A 813 -8.78 -11.02 -6.54
N ASN A 814 -10.09 -10.77 -6.46
CA ASN A 814 -11.16 -11.66 -6.95
C ASN A 814 -11.30 -11.72 -8.48
N ASN A 815 -10.21 -11.53 -9.22
CA ASN A 815 -10.10 -11.90 -10.62
C ASN A 815 -9.07 -13.04 -10.72
N SER A 816 -9.54 -14.28 -10.63
CA SER A 816 -8.70 -15.48 -10.70
C SER A 816 -7.84 -15.54 -11.95
N HIS A 817 -8.31 -14.99 -13.09
CA HIS A 817 -7.51 -14.92 -14.31
C HIS A 817 -6.33 -13.97 -14.14
N LEU A 818 -6.56 -12.73 -13.67
CA LEU A 818 -5.47 -11.78 -13.43
C LEU A 818 -4.49 -12.31 -12.37
N PHE A 819 -5.01 -12.92 -11.30
CA PHE A 819 -4.22 -13.51 -10.23
C PHE A 819 -3.32 -14.65 -10.74
N GLN A 820 -3.90 -15.70 -11.32
CA GLN A 820 -3.15 -16.87 -11.79
C GLN A 820 -2.19 -16.51 -12.91
N PHE A 821 -2.60 -15.60 -13.80
CA PHE A 821 -1.81 -15.22 -14.96
C PHE A 821 -0.60 -14.35 -14.58
N LEU A 822 -0.72 -13.43 -13.62
CA LEU A 822 0.46 -12.71 -13.13
C LEU A 822 1.25 -13.58 -12.16
N PHE A 823 0.62 -13.94 -11.05
CA PHE A 823 1.31 -14.54 -9.91
C PHE A 823 1.76 -15.97 -10.18
N GLY A 824 0.89 -16.80 -10.76
CA GLY A 824 1.23 -18.17 -11.13
C GLY A 824 2.40 -18.22 -12.12
N ARG A 825 2.42 -17.31 -13.11
CA ARG A 825 3.55 -17.20 -14.05
C ARG A 825 4.83 -16.73 -13.36
N TRP A 826 4.78 -15.69 -12.53
CA TRP A 826 5.97 -15.23 -11.81
C TRP A 826 6.51 -16.30 -10.85
N MET A 827 5.63 -17.00 -10.13
CA MET A 827 5.99 -18.14 -9.28
C MET A 827 6.65 -19.26 -10.08
N GLN A 828 6.11 -19.59 -11.26
CA GLN A 828 6.71 -20.55 -12.17
C GLN A 828 8.10 -20.08 -12.63
N ARG A 829 8.25 -18.81 -13.01
CA ARG A 829 9.53 -18.24 -13.45
C ARG A 829 10.59 -18.18 -12.36
N GLU A 830 10.21 -17.90 -11.12
CA GLU A 830 11.12 -18.02 -9.99
C GLU A 830 11.63 -19.46 -9.87
N LYS A 831 10.72 -20.45 -9.90
CA LYS A 831 11.11 -21.87 -9.80
C LYS A 831 12.04 -22.30 -10.93
N GLU A 832 11.80 -21.82 -12.15
CA GLU A 832 12.56 -22.21 -13.34
C GLU A 832 13.93 -21.51 -13.43
N SER A 833 14.03 -20.24 -13.02
CA SER A 833 15.15 -19.36 -13.43
C SER A 833 15.83 -18.58 -12.32
N ARG A 834 15.31 -18.56 -11.07
CA ARG A 834 15.86 -17.75 -9.97
C ARG A 834 17.34 -17.99 -9.70
N HIS A 835 17.79 -19.23 -9.86
CA HIS A 835 19.17 -19.68 -9.61
C HIS A 835 19.89 -20.18 -10.88
N ASP A 836 19.48 -19.71 -12.05
CA ASP A 836 20.19 -20.05 -13.29
C ASP A 836 21.61 -19.43 -13.27
N GLU A 837 22.62 -20.29 -13.42
CA GLU A 837 24.05 -19.90 -13.38
C GLU A 837 24.46 -18.97 -14.53
N LYS A 838 23.64 -18.89 -15.59
CA LYS A 838 23.81 -18.01 -16.74
C LYS A 838 23.15 -16.65 -16.57
N LEU A 839 22.44 -16.37 -15.47
CA LEU A 839 21.85 -15.04 -15.24
C LEU A 839 22.93 -13.96 -15.34
N PHE A 840 22.62 -12.89 -16.06
CA PHE A 840 23.53 -11.77 -16.18
C PHE A 840 23.73 -11.10 -14.82
N ALA A 841 24.99 -11.00 -14.40
CA ALA A 841 25.38 -10.33 -13.17
C ALA A 841 25.33 -8.82 -13.39
N PHE A 842 24.29 -8.20 -12.85
CA PHE A 842 24.18 -6.76 -12.74
C PHE A 842 25.01 -6.29 -11.52
N PRO A 843 26.20 -5.67 -11.70
CA PRO A 843 27.01 -5.22 -10.59
C PRO A 843 26.32 -4.07 -9.85
N ARG A 844 26.36 -4.11 -8.52
CA ARG A 844 25.85 -3.02 -7.68
C ARG A 844 26.97 -2.07 -7.35
N GLU A 845 27.01 -0.96 -8.07
CA GLU A 845 28.14 -0.03 -8.02
C GLU A 845 27.81 1.26 -7.25
N VAL A 846 26.54 1.43 -6.85
CA VAL A 846 25.99 2.65 -6.24
C VAL A 846 25.33 2.33 -4.89
N ALA A 847 25.74 3.06 -3.85
CA ALA A 847 25.10 3.05 -2.54
C ALA A 847 24.51 4.42 -2.18
N TRP A 848 23.22 4.44 -1.82
CA TRP A 848 22.55 5.58 -1.21
C TRP A 848 22.60 5.42 0.30
N VAL A 849 23.26 6.35 1.00
CA VAL A 849 23.48 6.27 2.44
C VAL A 849 22.56 7.24 3.17
N LEU A 850 21.76 6.70 4.09
CA LEU A 850 20.80 7.45 4.91
C LEU A 850 21.14 7.37 6.39
N ASP A 851 20.74 8.35 7.17
CA ASP A 851 20.88 8.30 8.63
C ASP A 851 19.56 8.63 9.35
N GLY A 852 19.15 7.72 10.24
CA GLY A 852 17.96 7.91 11.08
C GLY A 852 18.22 8.85 12.25
N TYR A 853 19.43 8.83 12.82
CA TYR A 853 19.76 9.63 14.00
C TYR A 853 19.76 11.14 13.69
N SER A 854 20.15 11.50 12.47
CA SER A 854 20.09 12.87 11.95
C SER A 854 18.70 13.51 12.07
N ALA A 855 17.62 12.72 12.06
CA ALA A 855 16.26 13.24 12.27
C ALA A 855 16.04 13.87 13.66
N MET A 856 16.81 13.46 14.68
CA MET A 856 16.74 14.04 16.02
C MET A 856 17.41 15.42 16.11
N TYR A 857 18.28 15.76 15.14
CA TYR A 857 19.00 17.03 15.06
C TYR A 857 18.31 18.05 14.15
N THR A 858 17.16 17.70 13.58
CA THR A 858 16.36 18.58 12.74
C THR A 858 15.01 18.87 13.38
N ARG A 859 14.41 20.01 13.03
CA ARG A 859 13.00 20.29 13.37
C ARG A 859 12.03 19.55 12.45
N LYS A 860 10.76 19.53 12.86
CA LYS A 860 9.64 19.27 11.97
C LYS A 860 9.49 20.48 11.03
N GLY A 861 9.42 20.27 9.73
CA GLY A 861 9.28 21.34 8.73
C GLY A 861 10.60 21.72 8.06
N GLY A 862 10.58 21.93 6.74
CA GLY A 862 11.61 22.70 6.04
C GLY A 862 12.12 22.08 4.74
N PHE A 863 13.32 22.46 4.32
CA PHE A 863 13.87 22.06 3.03
C PHE A 863 14.34 20.59 2.99
N VAL A 864 14.89 20.07 4.10
CA VAL A 864 15.45 18.71 4.21
C VAL A 864 14.45 17.62 3.78
N PRO A 865 13.27 17.49 4.42
CA PRO A 865 12.28 16.44 4.10
C PRO A 865 11.80 16.51 2.65
N LEU A 866 11.57 17.72 2.13
CA LEU A 866 11.14 17.97 0.75
C LEU A 866 12.21 17.57 -0.27
N ALA A 867 13.47 17.96 -0.03
CA ALA A 867 14.58 17.61 -0.91
C ALA A 867 14.85 16.09 -0.90
N SER A 868 14.79 15.46 0.28
CA SER A 868 14.91 14.01 0.45
C SER A 868 13.86 13.27 -0.36
N ARG A 869 12.61 13.74 -0.30
CA ARG A 869 11.50 13.16 -1.03
C ARG A 869 11.70 13.24 -2.54
N ALA A 870 12.10 14.41 -3.04
CA ALA A 870 12.41 14.60 -4.45
C ALA A 870 13.56 13.69 -4.89
N GLN A 871 14.58 13.52 -4.04
CA GLN A 871 15.71 12.64 -4.29
C GLN A 871 15.27 11.17 -4.41
N PHE A 872 14.43 10.68 -3.49
CA PHE A 872 13.97 9.29 -3.48
C PHE A 872 13.17 8.92 -4.75
N LYS A 873 12.39 9.86 -5.31
CA LYS A 873 11.69 9.67 -6.59
C LYS A 873 12.64 9.42 -7.76
N ASN A 874 13.85 9.98 -7.71
CA ASN A 874 14.81 9.89 -8.79
C ASN A 874 15.70 8.65 -8.72
N ILE A 875 15.77 7.95 -7.58
CA ILE A 875 16.69 6.81 -7.46
C ILE A 875 16.36 5.72 -8.48
N ASN A 876 15.08 5.40 -8.64
CA ASN A 876 14.63 4.39 -9.60
C ASN A 876 14.52 4.92 -11.04
N ARG A 877 14.89 6.19 -11.32
CA ARG A 877 15.05 6.69 -12.70
C ARG A 877 16.38 6.32 -13.32
N MET A 878 17.33 5.91 -12.48
CA MET A 878 18.68 5.63 -12.94
C MET A 878 18.73 4.21 -13.50
N PRO A 879 19.17 4.02 -14.75
CA PRO A 879 19.16 2.73 -15.43
C PRO A 879 20.32 1.84 -14.94
N LEU A 880 20.38 1.59 -13.64
CA LEU A 880 21.43 0.84 -12.96
C LEU A 880 20.93 0.16 -11.68
N PRO A 881 21.59 -0.91 -11.21
CA PRO A 881 21.35 -1.51 -9.90
C PRO A 881 21.90 -0.62 -8.77
N ARG A 882 21.21 -0.58 -7.63
CA ARG A 882 21.57 0.26 -6.49
C ARG A 882 21.19 -0.39 -5.17
N ASP A 883 21.86 0.03 -4.10
CA ASP A 883 21.47 -0.26 -2.71
C ASP A 883 21.07 1.02 -1.94
N ILE A 884 20.07 0.95 -1.05
CA ILE A 884 19.81 1.95 0.01
C ILE A 884 20.18 1.39 1.37
N ILE A 885 21.21 1.95 1.98
CA ILE A 885 21.80 1.48 3.24
C ILE A 885 21.79 2.56 4.32
N GLN A 886 22.01 2.16 5.57
CA GLN A 886 22.15 3.10 6.68
C GLN A 886 23.62 3.51 6.89
N LEU A 887 23.81 4.72 7.41
CA LEU A 887 25.10 5.24 7.85
C LEU A 887 25.74 4.35 8.93
N THR A 888 24.90 3.72 9.77
CA THR A 888 25.33 2.77 10.79
C THR A 888 25.91 1.47 10.21
N ASP A 889 25.61 1.11 8.96
CA ASP A 889 26.18 -0.10 8.35
C ASP A 889 27.71 -0.01 8.22
N PHE A 890 28.27 1.20 8.09
CA PHE A 890 29.73 1.39 8.13
C PHE A 890 30.35 0.95 9.46
N ARG A 891 29.64 1.12 10.58
CA ARG A 891 30.08 0.68 11.93
C ARG A 891 30.05 -0.84 12.04
N ASP A 892 29.05 -1.44 11.43
CA ASP A 892 28.56 -2.77 11.82
C ASP A 892 29.14 -3.91 11.00
N ARG A 893 29.71 -3.58 9.83
CA ARG A 893 30.23 -4.57 8.90
C ARG A 893 31.17 -3.95 7.87
N GLU A 894 31.80 -4.82 7.10
CA GLU A 894 32.39 -4.41 5.82
C GLU A 894 31.29 -4.34 4.75
N LEU A 895 31.29 -3.25 3.98
CA LEU A 895 30.34 -3.03 2.91
C LEU A 895 30.85 -3.64 1.59
N PRO A 896 29.93 -3.94 0.64
CA PRO A 896 30.30 -4.23 -0.73
C PRO A 896 31.17 -3.12 -1.36
N GLU A 897 31.87 -3.49 -2.43
CA GLU A 897 32.71 -2.56 -3.18
C GLU A 897 31.86 -1.69 -4.12
N TYR A 898 31.34 -0.58 -3.60
CA TYR A 898 30.68 0.43 -4.42
C TYR A 898 31.71 1.41 -5.01
N LYS A 899 31.49 1.82 -6.27
CA LYS A 899 32.25 2.86 -6.96
C LYS A 899 31.84 4.26 -6.50
N ILE A 900 30.59 4.44 -6.11
CA ILE A 900 30.06 5.72 -5.64
C ILE A 900 29.12 5.57 -4.45
N TYR A 901 29.29 6.47 -3.47
CA TYR A 901 28.45 6.61 -2.29
C TYR A 901 27.78 7.98 -2.29
N ILE A 902 26.45 8.03 -2.21
CA ILE A 902 25.69 9.27 -2.15
C ILE A 902 25.11 9.40 -0.74
N PHE A 903 25.62 10.35 0.04
CA PHE A 903 25.20 10.60 1.42
C PHE A 903 24.07 11.62 1.43
N VAL A 904 22.88 11.16 1.83
CA VAL A 904 21.65 11.96 1.89
C VAL A 904 21.28 12.17 3.36
N ASN A 905 21.27 13.43 3.80
CA ASN A 905 20.92 13.86 5.17
C ASN A 905 21.77 13.24 6.31
N CYS A 906 23.04 12.94 6.05
CA CYS A 906 23.94 12.37 7.06
C CYS A 906 24.57 13.49 7.92
N PHE A 907 23.75 14.22 8.67
CA PHE A 907 24.17 15.41 9.41
C PHE A 907 25.01 15.09 10.64
N SER A 908 24.68 14.01 11.34
CA SER A 908 25.36 13.57 12.55
C SER A 908 26.27 12.40 12.24
N VAL A 909 27.58 12.63 12.25
CA VAL A 909 28.58 11.62 11.91
C VAL A 909 29.61 11.51 13.04
N PRO A 910 29.44 10.52 13.94
CA PRO A 910 30.41 10.20 14.99
C PRO A 910 31.80 9.92 14.42
N GLU A 911 32.84 10.25 15.20
CA GLU A 911 34.24 10.10 14.78
C GLU A 911 34.56 8.65 14.37
N GLU A 912 34.05 7.66 15.11
CA GLU A 912 34.24 6.25 14.79
C GLU A 912 33.69 5.91 13.39
N ILE A 913 32.45 6.31 13.12
CA ILE A 913 31.78 6.08 11.84
C ILE A 913 32.51 6.82 10.72
N ARG A 914 32.91 8.08 10.94
CA ARG A 914 33.69 8.87 9.98
C ARG A 914 34.97 8.15 9.54
N LYS A 915 35.75 7.63 10.50
CA LYS A 915 36.98 6.87 10.20
C LYS A 915 36.70 5.63 9.36
N ARG A 916 35.57 4.94 9.62
CA ARG A 916 35.15 3.75 8.85
C ARG A 916 34.69 4.12 7.44
N ILE A 917 33.99 5.23 7.28
CA ILE A 917 33.62 5.76 5.96
C ILE A 917 34.88 6.05 5.13
N HIS A 918 35.83 6.81 5.67
CA HIS A 918 37.08 7.12 4.95
C HIS A 918 37.87 5.88 4.57
N ARG A 919 37.96 4.90 5.48
CA ARG A 919 38.62 3.61 5.19
C ARG A 919 37.92 2.87 4.05
N GLN A 920 36.59 2.79 4.08
CA GLN A 920 35.80 2.13 3.06
C GLN A 920 35.94 2.82 1.70
N LEU A 921 35.88 4.16 1.67
CA LEU A 921 36.04 4.95 0.46
C LEU A 921 37.45 4.77 -0.14
N ALA A 922 38.49 4.83 0.70
CA ALA A 922 39.87 4.64 0.27
C ALA A 922 40.13 3.21 -0.24
N ARG A 923 39.58 2.20 0.43
CA ARG A 923 39.70 0.79 0.00
C ARG A 923 39.17 0.60 -1.42
N ASN A 924 38.03 1.22 -1.71
CA ASN A 924 37.34 1.04 -2.98
C ASN A 924 37.81 2.01 -4.08
N ASN A 925 38.70 2.96 -3.77
CA ASN A 925 38.98 4.11 -4.63
C ASN A 925 37.70 4.82 -5.11
N ALA A 926 36.74 4.97 -4.20
CA ALA A 926 35.39 5.38 -4.54
C ALA A 926 35.23 6.90 -4.69
N VAL A 927 34.11 7.31 -5.28
CA VAL A 927 33.60 8.68 -5.24
C VAL A 927 32.60 8.81 -4.09
N ALA A 928 32.78 9.80 -3.21
CA ALA A 928 31.76 10.16 -2.22
C ALA A 928 31.10 11.48 -2.63
N VAL A 929 29.77 11.47 -2.69
CA VAL A 929 28.94 12.64 -2.96
C VAL A 929 28.22 13.03 -1.68
N TRP A 930 28.49 14.23 -1.19
CA TRP A 930 27.93 14.78 0.03
C TRP A 930 26.88 15.83 -0.31
N LEU A 931 25.65 15.63 0.16
CA LEU A 931 24.57 16.61 -0.02
C LEU A 931 24.41 17.46 1.24
N GLY A 932 24.28 18.77 1.02
CA GLY A 932 23.93 19.76 2.03
C GLY A 932 24.94 19.86 3.17
N THR A 933 24.61 19.26 4.31
CA THR A 933 25.19 19.61 5.63
C THR A 933 25.83 18.39 6.31
N SER A 934 26.25 17.43 5.49
CA SER A 934 26.79 16.14 5.94
C SER A 934 27.98 16.33 6.89
N GLY A 935 27.89 15.75 8.09
CA GLY A 935 28.93 15.83 9.12
C GLY A 935 28.96 17.10 9.97
N PHE A 936 27.91 17.94 9.95
CA PHE A 936 27.86 19.15 10.79
C PHE A 936 27.88 18.85 12.30
N PHE A 937 27.30 17.73 12.72
CA PHE A 937 27.28 17.28 14.12
C PHE A 937 28.25 16.11 14.34
N THR A 938 28.87 16.06 15.51
CA THR A 938 29.69 14.92 15.96
C THR A 938 28.86 13.79 16.57
N GLY A 939 27.59 14.04 16.88
CA GLY A 939 26.74 13.12 17.64
C GLY A 939 27.05 13.08 19.14
N GLU A 940 28.02 13.87 19.61
CA GLU A 940 28.38 13.93 21.03
C GLU A 940 27.38 14.77 21.82
N THR A 941 27.04 14.30 23.02
CA THR A 941 26.05 14.93 23.90
C THR A 941 26.48 16.35 24.31
N GLY A 942 25.60 17.33 24.09
CA GLY A 942 25.81 18.73 24.45
C GLY A 942 26.86 19.47 23.61
N SER A 943 27.39 18.84 22.56
CA SER A 943 28.42 19.44 21.70
C SER A 943 27.84 20.57 20.83
N THR A 944 28.60 21.67 20.71
CA THR A 944 28.25 22.76 19.80
C THR A 944 28.56 22.32 18.35
N PRO A 945 27.62 22.49 17.41
CA PRO A 945 27.86 22.12 16.02
C PRO A 945 28.74 23.16 15.32
N GLU A 946 29.63 22.70 14.44
CA GLU A 946 30.63 23.57 13.79
C GLU A 946 30.99 23.09 12.37
N CYS A 947 31.32 24.03 11.49
CA CYS A 947 31.74 23.73 10.10
C CYS A 947 33.04 22.90 10.05
N ALA A 948 33.89 22.96 11.08
CA ALA A 948 35.10 22.14 11.15
C ALA A 948 34.79 20.63 11.16
N ASN A 949 33.60 20.21 11.62
CA ASN A 949 33.18 18.80 11.56
C ASN A 949 32.80 18.36 10.15
N ILE A 950 32.27 19.28 9.33
CA ILE A 950 32.05 19.05 7.90
C ILE A 950 33.39 18.82 7.22
N GLU A 951 34.39 19.66 7.47
CA GLU A 951 35.74 19.48 6.91
C GLU A 951 36.35 18.13 7.30
N LYS A 952 36.27 17.74 8.59
CA LYS A 952 36.75 16.43 9.04
C LYS A 952 36.05 15.29 8.30
N THR A 953 34.78 15.43 7.94
CA THR A 953 33.97 14.37 7.32
C THR A 953 34.12 14.33 5.80
N THR A 954 34.04 15.48 5.14
CA THR A 954 33.93 15.61 3.69
C THR A 954 35.22 16.08 3.03
N GLY A 955 36.15 16.65 3.80
CA GLY A 955 37.39 17.25 3.31
C GLY A 955 37.27 18.72 2.88
N PHE A 956 36.09 19.33 2.98
CA PHE A 956 35.85 20.71 2.52
C PHE A 956 35.70 21.70 3.67
N ARG A 957 36.42 22.83 3.59
CA ARG A 957 36.17 23.99 4.44
C ARG A 957 34.91 24.70 3.98
N THR A 958 33.96 24.85 4.89
CA THR A 958 32.67 25.50 4.62
C THR A 958 32.42 26.67 5.56
N SER A 959 31.51 27.56 5.17
CA SER A 959 30.93 28.54 6.07
C SER A 959 29.41 28.47 6.03
N MET A 960 28.81 28.57 7.22
CA MET A 960 27.37 28.57 7.38
C MET A 960 26.83 29.98 7.11
N ILE A 961 25.88 30.12 6.19
CA ILE A 961 25.23 31.37 5.84
C ILE A 961 23.71 31.20 5.79
N THR A 962 23.00 32.32 5.87
CA THR A 962 21.56 32.39 5.61
C THR A 962 21.34 32.93 4.21
N ILE A 963 20.50 32.25 3.42
CA ILE A 963 20.03 32.76 2.12
C ILE A 963 18.51 32.66 2.08
N GLU A 964 17.87 33.63 1.43
CA GLU A 964 16.40 33.69 1.27
C GLU A 964 15.98 33.45 -0.18
N ARG A 965 16.76 32.65 -0.91
CA ARG A 965 16.47 32.25 -2.30
C ARG A 965 17.00 30.84 -2.58
N PRO A 966 16.39 30.10 -3.53
CA PRO A 966 16.97 28.88 -4.06
C PRO A 966 18.41 29.05 -4.55
N LEU A 967 19.25 28.04 -4.31
CA LEU A 967 20.58 27.97 -4.91
C LEU A 967 20.49 27.44 -6.34
N ILE A 968 21.27 28.06 -7.22
CA ILE A 968 21.48 27.61 -8.59
C ILE A 968 22.77 26.79 -8.62
N THR A 969 22.67 25.52 -8.98
CA THR A 969 23.82 24.61 -9.12
C THR A 969 23.94 24.14 -10.55
N SER A 970 25.17 23.85 -10.98
CA SER A 970 25.46 23.34 -12.31
C SER A 970 26.59 22.31 -12.28
N LEU A 971 26.58 21.39 -13.24
CA LEU A 971 27.73 20.54 -13.56
C LEU A 971 27.96 20.60 -15.06
N SER A 972 29.23 20.57 -15.46
CA SER A 972 29.64 20.62 -16.86
C SER A 972 30.63 19.51 -17.16
N GLU A 973 30.46 18.85 -18.30
CA GLU A 973 31.39 17.87 -18.88
C GLU A 973 31.48 18.14 -20.38
N GLY A 974 32.67 18.54 -20.86
CA GLY A 974 32.83 19.03 -22.23
C GLY A 974 31.87 20.19 -22.53
N GLU A 975 31.05 20.03 -23.57
CA GLU A 975 30.03 21.02 -23.98
C GLU A 975 28.69 20.85 -23.23
N LYS A 976 28.47 19.74 -22.53
CA LYS A 976 27.21 19.47 -21.82
C LYS A 976 27.23 20.18 -20.47
N THR A 977 26.23 21.03 -20.21
CA THR A 977 26.01 21.66 -18.91
C THR A 977 24.61 21.37 -18.41
N VAL A 978 24.51 20.79 -17.22
CA VAL A 978 23.26 20.58 -16.48
C VAL A 978 23.18 21.67 -15.42
N LYS A 979 22.11 22.47 -15.43
CA LYS A 979 21.88 23.55 -14.46
C LYS A 979 20.51 23.36 -13.81
N TRP A 980 20.46 23.43 -12.49
CA TRP A 980 19.22 23.24 -11.72
C TRP A 980 19.18 24.09 -10.47
N SER A 981 17.98 24.25 -9.91
CA SER A 981 17.75 24.76 -8.57
C SER A 981 16.64 23.93 -7.92
N PHE A 982 16.69 23.78 -6.60
CA PHE A 982 15.57 23.19 -5.87
C PHE A 982 14.61 24.31 -5.46
N PRO A 983 13.30 24.21 -5.71
CA PRO A 983 12.37 25.35 -5.59
C PRO A 983 12.16 25.84 -4.14
N VAL A 984 12.69 25.12 -3.15
CA VAL A 984 12.68 25.52 -1.74
C VAL A 984 14.11 25.87 -1.33
N TYR A 985 14.31 27.05 -0.73
CA TYR A 985 15.61 27.45 -0.23
C TYR A 985 15.97 26.75 1.07
N ALA A 986 17.25 26.43 1.25
CA ALA A 986 17.76 25.85 2.48
C ALA A 986 18.15 26.94 3.48
N ASN A 987 17.93 26.70 4.77
CA ASN A 987 18.41 27.56 5.83
C ASN A 987 18.78 26.70 7.07
N PRO A 988 20.05 26.71 7.51
CA PRO A 988 21.19 27.39 6.90
C PRO A 988 21.68 26.70 5.61
N VAL A 989 22.58 27.38 4.90
CA VAL A 989 23.35 26.85 3.76
C VAL A 989 24.83 26.80 4.11
N PHE A 990 25.52 25.78 3.63
CA PHE A 990 26.96 25.60 3.81
C PHE A 990 27.66 25.84 2.49
N VAL A 991 28.24 27.04 2.33
CA VAL A 991 28.99 27.42 1.13
C VAL A 991 30.44 27.00 1.27
N ILE A 992 31.07 26.67 0.15
CA ILE A 992 32.42 26.11 0.11
C ILE A 992 33.43 27.27 0.08
N ASN A 993 34.30 27.32 1.08
CA ASN A 993 35.38 28.30 1.21
C ASN A 993 36.73 27.59 1.29
N ASP A 994 36.99 26.68 0.34
CA ASP A 994 38.23 25.91 0.27
C ASP A 994 38.98 26.17 -1.05
N CYS A 995 40.05 26.96 -0.97
CA CYS A 995 40.90 27.26 -2.14
C CYS A 995 41.68 26.04 -2.67
N ALA A 996 41.78 24.96 -1.89
CA ALA A 996 42.43 23.72 -2.32
C ALA A 996 41.49 22.79 -3.10
N ALA A 997 40.18 23.08 -3.12
CA ALA A 997 39.20 22.31 -3.86
C ALA A 997 39.01 22.85 -5.28
N ARG A 998 38.74 21.96 -6.24
CA ARG A 998 38.33 22.37 -7.59
C ARG A 998 36.87 22.75 -7.56
N CYS A 999 36.56 24.03 -7.78
CA CYS A 999 35.19 24.52 -7.88
C CYS A 999 34.50 23.92 -9.12
N LEU A 1000 33.32 23.33 -8.93
CA LEU A 1000 32.49 22.77 -10.00
C LEU A 1000 31.31 23.69 -10.35
N SER A 1001 30.83 24.49 -9.40
CA SER A 1001 29.69 25.37 -9.61
C SER A 1001 29.73 26.63 -8.76
N LEU A 1002 29.36 27.75 -9.38
CA LEU A 1002 29.18 29.05 -8.73
C LEU A 1002 27.72 29.50 -8.86
N ASP A 1003 27.16 29.97 -7.75
CA ASP A 1003 25.93 30.74 -7.71
C ASP A 1003 26.27 32.21 -7.41
N GLY A 1004 26.44 33.01 -8.46
CA GLY A 1004 27.04 34.32 -8.35
C GLY A 1004 28.50 34.20 -7.90
N THR A 1005 28.80 34.62 -6.67
CA THR A 1005 30.14 34.52 -6.06
C THR A 1005 30.28 33.35 -5.09
N LEU A 1006 29.20 32.61 -4.82
CA LEU A 1006 29.19 31.51 -3.85
C LEU A 1006 29.58 30.20 -4.54
N ALA A 1007 30.60 29.52 -4.04
CA ALA A 1007 30.91 28.15 -4.48
C ALA A 1007 29.92 27.17 -3.83
N VAL A 1008 29.11 26.52 -4.67
CA VAL A 1008 27.99 25.66 -4.26
C VAL A 1008 28.19 24.19 -4.64
N ALA A 1009 29.19 23.89 -5.46
CA ALA A 1009 29.67 22.54 -5.69
C ALA A 1009 31.19 22.56 -5.91
N ALA A 1010 31.89 21.59 -5.33
CA ALA A 1010 33.33 21.42 -5.53
C ALA A 1010 33.74 19.95 -5.39
N GLU A 1011 34.90 19.62 -5.95
CA GLU A 1011 35.55 18.32 -5.77
C GLU A 1011 36.96 18.43 -5.19
N LYS A 1012 37.42 17.35 -4.56
CA LYS A 1012 38.74 17.23 -3.96
C LYS A 1012 39.23 15.79 -4.05
N ASP A 1013 40.50 15.61 -4.41
CA ASP A 1013 41.21 14.34 -4.26
C ASP A 1013 41.60 14.17 -2.78
N MET A 1014 41.19 13.06 -2.19
CA MET A 1014 41.42 12.73 -0.78
C MET A 1014 42.49 11.63 -0.61
N HIS A 1015 43.38 11.48 -1.59
CA HIS A 1015 44.49 10.53 -1.59
C HIS A 1015 44.01 9.08 -1.43
N GLY A 1016 43.38 8.58 -2.49
CA GLY A 1016 42.85 7.21 -2.55
C GLY A 1016 41.33 7.13 -2.64
N TRP A 1017 40.63 8.27 -2.68
CA TRP A 1017 39.21 8.38 -3.04
C TRP A 1017 38.90 9.83 -3.43
N ARG A 1018 37.76 10.08 -4.09
CA ARG A 1018 37.37 11.44 -4.54
C ARG A 1018 36.16 11.93 -3.75
N SER A 1019 36.26 13.14 -3.21
CA SER A 1019 35.16 13.79 -2.49
C SER A 1019 34.50 14.85 -3.36
N ILE A 1020 33.18 14.85 -3.44
CA ILE A 1020 32.38 15.86 -4.14
C ILE A 1020 31.32 16.38 -3.17
N PHE A 1021 31.29 17.68 -2.95
CA PHE A 1021 30.36 18.32 -2.03
C PHE A 1021 29.41 19.25 -2.78
N PHE A 1022 28.13 19.17 -2.45
CA PHE A 1022 27.07 20.06 -2.94
C PHE A 1022 26.42 20.78 -1.77
N SER A 1023 26.32 22.11 -1.85
CA SER A 1023 25.58 22.92 -0.87
C SER A 1023 24.06 22.68 -0.94
N VAL A 1024 23.57 22.07 -2.03
CA VAL A 1024 22.17 21.67 -2.24
C VAL A 1024 21.88 20.27 -1.71
N ASN A 1025 20.61 19.99 -1.41
CA ASN A 1025 20.16 18.70 -0.86
C ASN A 1025 19.43 17.82 -1.91
N TYR A 1026 19.56 18.17 -3.20
CA TYR A 1026 18.87 17.50 -4.30
C TYR A 1026 19.74 17.49 -5.56
N LEU A 1027 19.77 16.34 -6.23
CA LEU A 1027 20.41 16.11 -7.52
C LEU A 1027 19.38 15.59 -8.54
N PRO A 1028 19.19 16.28 -9.69
CA PRO A 1028 18.32 15.79 -10.76
C PRO A 1028 18.94 14.59 -11.49
N PRO A 1029 18.14 13.80 -12.23
CA PRO A 1029 18.62 12.62 -12.97
C PRO A 1029 19.81 12.90 -13.90
N ASP A 1030 19.80 14.03 -14.61
CA ASP A 1030 20.91 14.39 -15.52
C ASP A 1030 22.23 14.64 -14.78
N ALA A 1031 22.18 15.25 -13.59
CA ALA A 1031 23.36 15.47 -12.77
C ALA A 1031 23.87 14.16 -12.17
N LEU A 1032 22.96 13.28 -11.73
CA LEU A 1032 23.30 11.94 -11.25
C LEU A 1032 23.99 11.12 -12.36
N ALA A 1033 23.44 11.13 -13.58
CA ALA A 1033 24.04 10.43 -14.71
C ALA A 1033 25.49 10.91 -15.00
N MET A 1034 25.75 12.22 -14.92
CA MET A 1034 27.11 12.75 -15.04
C MET A 1034 28.03 12.25 -13.91
N LEU A 1035 27.57 12.28 -12.65
CA LEU A 1035 28.35 11.81 -11.50
C LEU A 1035 28.65 10.31 -11.59
N PHE A 1036 27.69 9.50 -12.07
CA PHE A 1036 27.88 8.08 -12.31
C PHE A 1036 28.89 7.81 -13.42
N GLN A 1037 28.84 8.57 -14.50
CA GLN A 1037 29.86 8.51 -15.56
C GLN A 1037 31.26 8.86 -15.02
N TRP A 1038 31.38 9.91 -14.21
CA TRP A 1038 32.65 10.31 -13.58
C TRP A 1038 33.22 9.27 -12.61
N ALA A 1039 32.34 8.51 -11.96
CA ALA A 1039 32.69 7.40 -11.06
C ALA A 1039 32.93 6.07 -11.81
N GLY A 1040 32.72 6.02 -13.13
CA GLY A 1040 32.88 4.81 -13.93
C GLY A 1040 31.82 3.74 -13.64
N VAL A 1041 30.61 4.16 -13.22
CA VAL A 1041 29.45 3.28 -13.02
C VAL A 1041 28.84 2.91 -14.38
N THR A 1042 28.45 1.64 -14.52
CA THR A 1042 27.79 1.12 -15.71
C THR A 1042 26.32 1.51 -15.71
N MET A 1043 25.90 2.29 -16.71
CA MET A 1043 24.49 2.58 -16.98
C MET A 1043 24.02 1.74 -18.17
N TYR A 1044 22.82 1.15 -18.05
CA TYR A 1044 22.26 0.23 -19.03
C TYR A 1044 21.30 0.91 -20.01
N SER A 1045 21.07 2.22 -19.88
CA SER A 1045 20.26 3.03 -20.80
C SER A 1045 20.73 4.48 -20.75
N ASP A 1046 20.39 5.25 -21.78
CA ASP A 1046 20.50 6.71 -21.82
C ASP A 1046 19.18 7.42 -21.47
N ASP A 1047 18.09 6.67 -21.29
CA ASP A 1047 16.80 7.19 -20.83
C ASP A 1047 16.82 7.47 -19.31
N LEU A 1048 16.45 8.71 -18.93
CA LEU A 1048 16.38 9.17 -17.54
C LEU A 1048 14.95 9.59 -17.12
N GLN A 1049 13.96 9.30 -17.98
CA GLN A 1049 12.55 9.61 -17.75
C GLN A 1049 11.78 8.42 -17.19
N ASP A 1050 12.04 7.23 -17.73
CA ASP A 1050 11.44 5.97 -17.30
C ASP A 1050 12.02 5.49 -15.96
N TYR A 1051 11.37 4.48 -15.35
CA TYR A 1051 11.85 3.86 -14.13
C TYR A 1051 12.42 2.47 -14.40
N PHE A 1052 13.57 2.18 -13.79
CA PHE A 1052 14.36 0.97 -14.02
C PHE A 1052 14.52 0.17 -12.72
N TYR A 1053 14.34 -1.14 -12.82
CA TYR A 1053 14.53 -2.11 -11.76
C TYR A 1053 15.43 -3.23 -12.28
N LEU A 1054 16.74 -3.12 -12.03
CA LEU A 1054 17.75 -3.99 -12.59
C LEU A 1054 18.47 -4.78 -11.48
N GLY A 1055 18.64 -6.09 -11.68
CA GLY A 1055 19.38 -6.94 -10.76
C GLY A 1055 19.13 -8.43 -11.01
N ARG A 1056 20.11 -9.30 -10.70
CA ARG A 1056 19.95 -10.76 -10.69
C ARG A 1056 19.38 -11.34 -12.00
N GLY A 1057 19.99 -10.96 -13.12
CA GLY A 1057 19.55 -11.33 -14.48
C GLY A 1057 18.12 -10.91 -14.83
N PHE A 1058 17.58 -9.88 -14.16
CA PHE A 1058 16.24 -9.37 -14.39
C PHE A 1058 16.27 -7.87 -14.67
N ALA A 1059 15.46 -7.43 -15.63
CA ALA A 1059 15.26 -6.02 -15.95
C ALA A 1059 13.76 -5.71 -16.05
N GLY A 1060 13.24 -4.92 -15.12
CA GLY A 1060 11.92 -4.32 -15.18
C GLY A 1060 12.01 -2.84 -15.56
N ILE A 1061 11.17 -2.39 -16.50
CA ILE A 1061 11.13 -1.00 -16.94
C ILE A 1061 9.69 -0.51 -16.96
N SER A 1062 9.37 0.51 -16.17
CA SER A 1062 8.07 1.19 -16.22
C SER A 1062 8.17 2.43 -17.10
N ILE A 1063 7.39 2.43 -18.18
CA ILE A 1063 7.45 3.41 -19.25
C ILE A 1063 6.60 4.63 -18.88
N VAL A 1064 7.26 5.78 -18.78
CA VAL A 1064 6.61 7.07 -18.51
C VAL A 1064 6.26 7.77 -19.82
N ARG A 1065 7.09 7.64 -20.86
CA ARG A 1065 6.87 8.25 -22.18
C ARG A 1065 6.98 7.20 -23.28
N SER A 1066 5.99 7.14 -24.18
CA SER A 1066 6.06 6.19 -25.30
C SER A 1066 7.20 6.52 -26.25
N GLY A 1067 7.68 5.50 -26.96
CA GLY A 1067 8.73 5.62 -27.95
C GLY A 1067 9.62 4.38 -27.97
N GLU A 1068 10.65 4.43 -28.82
CA GLU A 1068 11.71 3.42 -28.81
C GLU A 1068 12.54 3.54 -27.54
N LYS A 1069 12.80 2.39 -26.90
CA LYS A 1069 13.55 2.23 -25.66
C LYS A 1069 14.73 1.33 -25.92
N LYS A 1070 15.83 1.57 -25.22
CA LYS A 1070 17.11 0.89 -25.45
C LYS A 1070 17.75 0.46 -24.15
N LEU A 1071 18.18 -0.80 -24.11
CA LEU A 1071 19.11 -1.33 -23.12
C LEU A 1071 20.46 -1.63 -23.76
N VAL A 1072 21.55 -1.34 -23.05
CA VAL A 1072 22.94 -1.53 -23.50
C VAL A 1072 23.72 -2.34 -22.46
N PHE A 1073 24.48 -3.33 -22.91
CA PHE A 1073 25.22 -4.26 -22.06
C PHE A 1073 26.71 -4.29 -22.43
N PRO A 1074 27.61 -4.43 -21.44
CA PRO A 1074 29.06 -4.48 -21.67
C PRO A 1074 29.52 -5.76 -22.38
N VAL A 1075 28.70 -6.82 -22.35
CA VAL A 1075 28.95 -8.12 -22.96
C VAL A 1075 27.72 -8.60 -23.74
N PRO A 1076 27.87 -9.53 -24.70
CA PRO A 1076 26.72 -10.13 -25.38
C PRO A 1076 25.81 -10.89 -24.41
N VAL A 1077 24.50 -10.65 -24.52
CA VAL A 1077 23.45 -11.28 -23.69
C VAL A 1077 22.35 -11.92 -24.54
N GLU A 1078 21.64 -12.87 -23.93
CA GLU A 1078 20.33 -13.36 -24.36
C GLU A 1078 19.24 -12.66 -23.55
N ILE A 1079 18.21 -12.18 -24.25
CA ILE A 1079 17.09 -11.44 -23.67
C ILE A 1079 15.81 -12.19 -24.00
N ALA A 1080 15.03 -12.48 -22.97
CA ALA A 1080 13.72 -13.07 -23.07
C ALA A 1080 12.68 -12.19 -22.38
N ASP A 1081 11.45 -12.19 -22.88
CA ASP A 1081 10.31 -11.69 -22.12
C ASP A 1081 10.15 -12.55 -20.86
N TYR A 1082 10.09 -11.92 -19.68
CA TYR A 1082 10.13 -12.65 -18.42
C TYR A 1082 8.90 -13.51 -18.19
N GLU A 1083 7.70 -12.98 -18.47
CA GLU A 1083 6.45 -13.67 -18.18
C GLU A 1083 6.23 -14.85 -19.14
N THR A 1084 6.42 -14.63 -20.44
CA THR A 1084 6.22 -15.64 -21.49
C THR A 1084 7.43 -16.56 -21.68
N GLY A 1085 8.63 -16.16 -21.23
CA GLY A 1085 9.88 -16.90 -21.43
C GLY A 1085 10.35 -16.92 -22.88
N ARG A 1086 9.65 -16.22 -23.79
CA ARG A 1086 9.99 -16.16 -25.20
C ARG A 1086 11.29 -15.39 -25.37
N ILE A 1087 12.29 -16.04 -25.96
CA ILE A 1087 13.54 -15.37 -26.32
C ILE A 1087 13.24 -14.33 -27.39
N LEU A 1088 13.59 -13.07 -27.09
CA LEU A 1088 13.41 -11.93 -27.98
C LEU A 1088 14.66 -11.71 -28.84
N GLN A 1089 15.85 -11.85 -28.24
CA GLN A 1089 17.12 -11.67 -28.94
C GLN A 1089 18.25 -12.46 -28.27
N LYS A 1090 19.26 -12.89 -29.04
CA LYS A 1090 20.43 -13.64 -28.54
C LYS A 1090 21.74 -12.99 -29.01
N GLY A 1091 22.76 -13.01 -28.16
CA GLY A 1091 24.12 -12.62 -28.52
C GLY A 1091 24.28 -11.13 -28.80
N VAL A 1092 23.47 -10.28 -28.15
CA VAL A 1092 23.45 -8.83 -28.42
C VAL A 1092 23.99 -8.00 -27.27
N ARG A 1093 24.57 -6.85 -27.60
CA ARG A 1093 24.98 -5.84 -26.63
C ARG A 1093 23.98 -4.69 -26.52
N GLU A 1094 23.05 -4.59 -27.46
CA GLU A 1094 22.03 -3.56 -27.50
C GLU A 1094 20.67 -4.21 -27.79
N PHE A 1095 19.64 -3.77 -27.10
CA PHE A 1095 18.28 -4.24 -27.26
C PHE A 1095 17.31 -3.07 -27.30
N CYS A 1096 16.69 -2.89 -28.47
CA CYS A 1096 15.66 -1.88 -28.67
C CYS A 1096 14.27 -2.51 -28.64
N PHE A 1097 13.31 -1.83 -28.02
CA PHE A 1097 11.90 -2.22 -28.03
C PHE A 1097 10.99 -0.99 -28.02
N SER A 1098 9.76 -1.14 -28.50
CA SER A 1098 8.76 -0.08 -28.41
C SER A 1098 8.07 -0.09 -27.05
N GLY A 1099 8.19 1.01 -26.30
CA GLY A 1099 7.52 1.24 -25.02
C GLY A 1099 6.26 2.08 -25.19
N LYS A 1100 5.18 1.74 -24.48
CA LYS A 1100 3.97 2.56 -24.37
C LYS A 1100 3.87 3.13 -22.95
N ALA A 1101 3.60 4.42 -22.82
CA ALA A 1101 3.39 5.10 -21.55
C ALA A 1101 2.32 4.38 -20.70
N GLY A 1102 2.58 4.28 -19.39
CA GLY A 1102 1.70 3.59 -18.44
C GLY A 1102 1.85 2.07 -18.40
N THR A 1103 2.80 1.50 -19.17
CA THR A 1103 3.07 0.05 -19.17
C THR A 1103 4.40 -0.29 -18.53
N THR A 1104 4.52 -1.50 -17.99
CA THR A 1104 5.73 -2.08 -17.44
C THR A 1104 6.17 -3.27 -18.30
N ARG A 1105 7.47 -3.37 -18.59
CA ARG A 1105 8.09 -4.46 -19.36
C ARG A 1105 9.08 -5.21 -18.48
N LEU A 1106 9.00 -6.53 -18.50
CA LEU A 1106 9.82 -7.41 -17.66
C LEU A 1106 10.66 -8.33 -18.56
N PHE A 1107 11.97 -8.36 -18.34
CA PHE A 1107 12.91 -9.15 -19.14
C PHE A 1107 13.78 -10.04 -18.27
N SER A 1108 14.04 -11.26 -18.74
CA SER A 1108 15.12 -12.12 -18.25
C SER A 1108 16.35 -11.91 -19.11
N ILE A 1109 17.50 -11.73 -18.47
CA ILE A 1109 18.78 -11.41 -19.10
C ILE A 1109 19.81 -12.48 -18.69
N ARG A 1110 20.39 -13.16 -19.67
CA ARG A 1110 21.39 -14.21 -19.48
C ARG A 1110 22.68 -13.85 -20.22
N ALA A 1111 23.83 -14.10 -19.61
CA ALA A 1111 25.11 -13.98 -20.30
C ALA A 1111 25.22 -15.04 -21.41
N ALA A 1112 25.85 -14.69 -22.54
CA ALA A 1112 26.22 -15.67 -23.56
C ALA A 1112 27.28 -16.65 -23.01
N ASP A 1113 27.32 -17.88 -23.54
CA ASP A 1113 28.09 -19.01 -22.99
C ASP A 1113 29.60 -18.73 -22.79
N ASP A 1114 30.20 -17.85 -23.59
CA ASP A 1114 31.63 -17.48 -23.51
C ASP A 1114 31.92 -16.22 -22.67
N ALA A 1115 30.90 -15.52 -22.15
CA ALA A 1115 31.03 -14.20 -21.51
C ALA A 1115 30.93 -14.22 -19.97
N ASN A 1116 30.61 -15.37 -19.37
CA ASN A 1116 30.28 -15.48 -17.94
C ASN A 1116 31.49 -15.29 -16.99
N VAL A 1117 32.72 -15.34 -17.52
CA VAL A 1117 33.97 -15.15 -16.75
C VAL A 1117 34.32 -13.67 -16.56
N ASP A 1118 34.05 -12.83 -17.56
CA ASP A 1118 34.32 -11.38 -17.51
C ASP A 1118 33.19 -10.57 -16.85
N ALA A 1119 31.95 -11.09 -16.82
CA ALA A 1119 30.82 -10.42 -16.15
C ALA A 1119 30.75 -10.69 -14.63
N LYS A 1120 31.40 -11.76 -14.14
CA LYS A 1120 31.49 -12.12 -12.71
C LYS A 1120 32.74 -11.56 -12.02
N ARG A 1121 33.73 -11.09 -12.79
CA ARG A 1121 34.88 -10.31 -12.33
C ARG A 1121 34.55 -8.83 -12.37
#